data_AF-A0A2E3PMH1-F1
#
_entry.id   AF-A0A2E3PMH1-F1
#
_cell.length_a   1.000
_cell.length_b   1.000
_cell.length_c   1.000
_cell.angle_alpha   90.00
_cell.angle_beta   90.00
_cell.angle_gamma   90.00
#
_symmetry.space_group_name_H-M   'P 1'
#
loop_
_entity.id
_entity.type
_entity.pdbx_description
1 polymer ?
#
loop_
_entity_poly.entity_id
_entity_poly.type
_entity_poly.pdbx_seq_one_letter_code
_entity_poly.pdbx_strand_id
1 'polypeptide(L)'
;MTYLDFEKKPPRINHNQRPHAGFRALGRILVLCGFTVCFYLSAMAAPQPGQYPSTTNTRQTSASAPPSFVLQEAGAVQIRDIFPFQWAVSRWDQRGLFDIRGWMDGEGRGGDRAGLLAPAFAFAGHAPSLELSAARDLTPYRIAAIETTPRAWADTTFSAPAAWTPPQQPEPTTEEAAPGRGFQATYYRFDTGGGAAPAAVSEGSVNTLNYVRTVDAFWEGGAADYFAAEYTGYLQVETAGLYTFLLQADDGAELRMNGHTIATTTSAPWVQKVFATIELEAGSHEIGVSYIDGAGWATLNLQWAGADTGGEWVMVSGDAVSQEAGLSPYAYELLAQAADNPGVGLADPSLAVGLSGYAYYKSPPFLNLMKQASPVSIYDADGNTVSAGVLAEAGLLDENGYPTALLGGNETLPGWQQGYFYYVSIHHPNEQVQAETSGDMVIEWRGSGTVEIRDLIVSDAVTLMDADGNVIGGRVTGTWPEGSGLRMVTIRDMDPDNHVRDISIVKAEYKDMYDAGAIFDPRYLATIQDHHTLRFMDWMGTNGSDVTSVADVYGMDSATWAINSRVTSTPDISEDSQMSIPGHLPFEVMVQLANEVGADPWFNIPLKADDDYVRALVSYVAEHLDEGLVAKFELSNEVWNWAYGFDQVREASLLGSGGTDEGDIRAAREYYGYRSAQIREIMTEEAPGREMQLIMGTQTVYYDVARMVETGVEAYYAEQGRSGEMSDVFDALAVTGYFSEVSSDEFTELRSAWYAQSEALFAEGVTETKYQYFVKRAADYLANGLSALDSTELALIRTHDNGEIHPRFEDPLEGYLRGNFAANKEMADAWGLELIQYEADSHISAPDRNSPDAEWYKALNQSAEMGQLTTRMAEIFREEGGILVNDFGNVDDTSSGLWGTRDYLADENPISAAYDHYNATAAATYGSLNNDRPEDAFLQGLTLTGTDQGDVLVGTAKRDYLLGGAGADLIVGGLSPDGINGGEGTDMVLFDGWAEDFDFAVDQDGRLLVGADGVFAQLVNVELIAFADSGEIRMVSDWTGEPAGATLDTLIADFAAGNPVADQLGLF
;
A
#
# COMPACT_ATOMS: atom_id res chain seq x y z
N MET A 1 -31.69 -43.95 -17.78
CA MET A 1 -32.41 -44.90 -18.67
C MET A 1 -33.01 -44.12 -19.84
N THR A 2 -33.25 -44.77 -20.99
CA THR A 2 -34.18 -44.39 -22.08
C THR A 2 -34.65 -42.93 -22.25
N TYR A 3 -34.29 -42.35 -23.40
CA TYR A 3 -35.22 -41.80 -24.41
C TYR A 3 -36.37 -40.88 -23.97
N LEU A 4 -36.37 -39.62 -24.44
CA LEU A 4 -37.12 -39.23 -25.65
C LEU A 4 -36.81 -37.80 -26.11
N ASP A 5 -36.61 -37.63 -27.42
CA ASP A 5 -36.52 -36.33 -28.13
C ASP A 5 -37.59 -36.32 -29.25
N PHE A 6 -38.04 -35.13 -29.69
CA PHE A 6 -39.16 -34.96 -30.61
C PHE A 6 -38.98 -33.81 -31.62
N GLU A 7 -38.36 -34.10 -32.76
CA GLU A 7 -38.35 -33.22 -33.93
C GLU A 7 -39.76 -32.76 -34.37
N LYS A 8 -39.88 -31.50 -34.84
CA LYS A 8 -40.78 -31.16 -35.97
C LYS A 8 -40.46 -29.86 -36.75
N LYS A 9 -39.58 -30.04 -37.74
CA LYS A 9 -39.56 -29.45 -39.11
C LYS A 9 -40.97 -29.27 -39.75
N PRO A 10 -41.16 -28.61 -40.94
CA PRO A 10 -40.37 -27.64 -41.75
C PRO A 10 -41.29 -26.53 -42.39
N PRO A 11 -41.30 -26.17 -43.71
CA PRO A 11 -40.29 -25.64 -44.69
C PRO A 11 -40.70 -24.30 -45.40
N ARG A 12 -39.84 -23.71 -46.28
CA ARG A 12 -40.07 -23.44 -47.76
C ARG A 12 -39.03 -22.46 -48.38
N ILE A 13 -38.25 -22.82 -49.42
CA ILE A 13 -38.48 -22.79 -50.91
C ILE A 13 -38.42 -21.38 -51.56
N ASN A 14 -37.86 -21.12 -52.77
CA ASN A 14 -36.67 -21.62 -53.53
C ASN A 14 -36.43 -20.77 -54.83
N HIS A 15 -35.18 -20.68 -55.32
CA HIS A 15 -34.63 -20.27 -56.64
C HIS A 15 -35.40 -19.40 -57.68
N ASN A 16 -34.70 -18.39 -58.24
CA ASN A 16 -34.35 -18.17 -59.68
C ASN A 16 -33.62 -16.79 -59.82
N GLN A 17 -32.71 -16.46 -60.76
CA GLN A 17 -32.14 -17.15 -61.96
C GLN A 17 -30.73 -16.57 -62.31
N ARG A 18 -29.93 -17.24 -63.17
CA ARG A 18 -28.62 -16.74 -63.72
C ARG A 18 -28.77 -16.31 -65.20
N PRO A 19 -27.77 -15.63 -65.85
CA PRO A 19 -26.72 -16.39 -66.58
C PRO A 19 -25.31 -15.71 -66.80
N HIS A 20 -24.25 -16.53 -66.66
CA HIS A 20 -23.08 -16.78 -67.56
C HIS A 20 -22.37 -15.67 -68.42
N ALA A 21 -21.06 -15.75 -68.77
CA ALA A 21 -19.90 -16.56 -68.30
C ALA A 21 -18.57 -16.23 -69.06
N GLY A 22 -17.40 -16.57 -68.48
CA GLY A 22 -16.16 -16.93 -69.23
C GLY A 22 -14.81 -16.45 -68.62
N PHE A 23 -13.62 -17.04 -68.89
CA PHE A 23 -13.30 -18.40 -69.41
C PHE A 23 -11.76 -18.74 -69.35
N ARG A 24 -11.30 -19.62 -68.43
CA ARG A 24 -9.99 -20.36 -68.43
C ARG A 24 -8.69 -19.52 -68.35
N ALA A 25 -7.49 -20.02 -67.98
CA ALA A 25 -6.97 -21.18 -67.20
C ALA A 25 -5.52 -20.80 -66.76
N LEU A 26 -4.87 -21.37 -65.74
CA LEU A 26 -4.22 -22.70 -65.73
C LEU A 26 -3.63 -22.95 -64.32
N GLY A 27 -3.88 -24.11 -63.69
CA GLY A 27 -3.35 -24.46 -62.35
C GLY A 27 -4.06 -25.70 -61.78
N ARG A 28 -3.30 -26.69 -61.31
CA ARG A 28 -3.70 -28.07 -60.91
C ARG A 28 -2.55 -28.70 -60.09
N ILE A 29 -2.70 -29.69 -59.20
CA ILE A 29 -3.80 -30.65 -58.97
C ILE A 29 -3.79 -31.22 -57.51
N LEU A 30 -4.90 -31.86 -57.12
CA LEU A 30 -5.20 -32.86 -56.06
C LEU A 30 -4.02 -33.54 -55.27
N VAL A 31 -4.23 -34.06 -54.04
CA VAL A 31 -4.99 -35.31 -53.72
C VAL A 31 -5.51 -35.39 -52.25
N LEU A 32 -6.59 -36.16 -52.05
CA LEU A 32 -7.23 -36.52 -50.77
C LEU A 32 -6.91 -37.97 -50.32
N CYS A 33 -6.85 -38.17 -48.99
CA CYS A 33 -7.12 -39.40 -48.22
C CYS A 33 -6.32 -40.71 -48.47
N GLY A 34 -5.91 -41.38 -47.38
CA GLY A 34 -5.46 -42.78 -47.41
C GLY A 34 -5.15 -43.39 -46.02
N PHE A 35 -5.95 -44.37 -45.59
CA PHE A 35 -5.69 -45.23 -44.42
C PHE A 35 -5.03 -46.56 -44.85
N THR A 36 -4.27 -47.22 -43.93
CA THR A 36 -4.05 -48.70 -43.79
C THR A 36 -2.60 -49.25 -43.88
N VAL A 37 -2.01 -49.52 -42.70
CA VAL A 37 -1.34 -50.77 -42.19
C VAL A 37 -0.53 -51.73 -43.12
N CYS A 38 0.55 -52.31 -42.55
CA CYS A 38 1.33 -53.54 -42.91
C CYS A 38 2.75 -53.31 -43.50
N PHE A 39 3.79 -54.14 -43.27
CA PHE A 39 4.20 -55.04 -42.15
C PHE A 39 5.65 -55.58 -42.43
N TYR A 40 6.38 -55.98 -41.39
CA TYR A 40 7.57 -56.89 -41.39
C TYR A 40 8.84 -56.53 -42.20
N LEU A 41 9.97 -56.37 -41.48
CA LEU A 41 10.95 -57.46 -41.31
C LEU A 41 11.85 -57.25 -40.07
N SER A 42 12.50 -58.30 -39.59
CA SER A 42 13.04 -58.38 -38.21
C SER A 42 14.55 -58.59 -38.14
N ALA A 43 15.20 -58.08 -37.08
CA ALA A 43 16.20 -58.85 -36.30
C ALA A 43 16.63 -58.15 -34.97
N MET A 44 16.37 -58.85 -33.85
CA MET A 44 17.25 -59.13 -32.68
C MET A 44 18.43 -58.16 -32.34
N ALA A 45 18.75 -57.90 -31.07
CA ALA A 45 18.63 -58.80 -29.92
C ALA A 45 18.52 -58.13 -28.53
N ALA A 46 17.98 -58.92 -27.60
CA ALA A 46 18.21 -58.92 -26.15
C ALA A 46 18.52 -60.41 -25.76
N PRO A 47 18.83 -60.84 -24.50
CA PRO A 47 18.63 -60.11 -23.23
C PRO A 47 19.59 -60.43 -22.03
N GLN A 48 19.32 -59.79 -20.87
CA GLN A 48 19.53 -60.31 -19.48
C GLN A 48 20.99 -60.43 -18.92
N PRO A 49 21.20 -60.63 -17.58
CA PRO A 49 20.61 -59.89 -16.44
C PRO A 49 21.56 -59.69 -15.21
N GLY A 50 21.09 -58.97 -14.18
CA GLY A 50 21.54 -59.09 -12.77
C GLY A 50 22.51 -58.00 -12.26
N GLN A 51 22.73 -57.86 -10.94
CA GLN A 51 22.13 -58.59 -9.81
C GLN A 51 22.28 -57.77 -8.49
N TYR A 52 21.31 -57.82 -7.58
CA TYR A 52 21.48 -57.35 -6.19
C TYR A 52 22.58 -58.17 -5.47
N PRO A 53 23.29 -57.57 -4.49
CA PRO A 53 22.89 -57.85 -3.11
C PRO A 53 22.91 -56.63 -2.17
N SER A 54 21.86 -56.52 -1.36
CA SER A 54 21.95 -55.87 -0.05
C SER A 54 22.63 -56.81 0.96
N THR A 55 23.28 -56.27 2.01
CA THR A 55 23.11 -56.71 3.43
C THR A 55 24.08 -56.03 4.42
N THR A 56 23.51 -55.15 5.27
CA THR A 56 23.64 -55.08 6.75
C THR A 56 24.99 -55.12 7.51
N ASN A 57 24.99 -54.40 8.64
CA ASN A 57 25.71 -54.67 9.91
C ASN A 57 27.24 -54.37 9.96
N THR A 58 27.84 -53.88 11.06
CA THR A 58 27.34 -53.55 12.43
C THR A 58 28.26 -52.54 13.15
N ARG A 59 27.76 -51.90 14.24
CA ARG A 59 28.39 -51.57 15.56
C ARG A 59 29.95 -51.55 15.68
N GLN A 60 30.62 -50.70 16.49
CA GLN A 60 30.25 -50.26 17.85
C GLN A 60 31.23 -49.19 18.43
N THR A 61 30.74 -48.19 19.20
CA THR A 61 31.46 -47.45 20.29
C THR A 61 32.76 -46.66 19.97
N SER A 62 33.25 -45.68 20.76
CA SER A 62 32.93 -45.19 22.12
C SER A 62 33.17 -43.67 22.30
N ALA A 63 32.54 -43.07 23.31
CA ALA A 63 32.61 -41.64 23.67
C ALA A 63 33.96 -41.12 24.22
N SER A 64 34.18 -39.79 24.14
CA SER A 64 34.51 -38.90 25.29
C SER A 64 34.71 -37.42 24.85
N ALA A 65 34.50 -36.48 25.77
CA ALA A 65 34.72 -35.03 25.64
C ALA A 65 35.24 -34.46 26.98
N PRO A 66 35.45 -33.14 27.17
CA PRO A 66 36.16 -32.14 26.36
C PRO A 66 37.52 -31.76 27.03
N PRO A 67 38.21 -30.64 26.68
CA PRO A 67 38.00 -29.37 27.41
C PRO A 67 38.22 -28.07 26.57
N SER A 68 38.21 -26.91 27.24
CA SER A 68 38.22 -25.54 26.68
C SER A 68 39.53 -24.74 26.93
N PHE A 69 39.51 -23.42 26.64
CA PHE A 69 40.56 -22.38 26.81
C PHE A 69 41.68 -22.27 25.73
N VAL A 70 42.31 -21.12 25.40
CA VAL A 70 41.91 -19.67 25.29
C VAL A 70 43.13 -18.79 24.85
N LEU A 71 42.89 -17.58 24.32
CA LEU A 71 43.80 -16.38 24.21
C LEU A 71 44.89 -16.23 23.10
N GLN A 72 44.88 -15.02 22.50
CA GLN A 72 45.97 -14.08 22.14
C GLN A 72 46.88 -14.17 20.86
N GLU A 73 46.55 -13.27 19.91
CA GLU A 73 47.32 -12.15 19.29
C GLU A 73 48.77 -12.24 18.73
N ALA A 74 49.03 -11.29 17.81
CA ALA A 74 50.30 -10.73 17.29
C ALA A 74 51.11 -11.55 16.27
N GLY A 75 51.76 -10.94 15.26
CA GLY A 75 51.76 -9.52 14.83
C GLY A 75 52.96 -9.13 13.91
N ALA A 76 52.89 -7.93 13.30
CA ALA A 76 53.87 -7.26 12.40
C ALA A 76 53.93 -7.77 10.91
N VAL A 77 53.87 -6.96 9.81
CA VAL A 77 54.39 -5.61 9.41
C VAL A 77 55.80 -5.72 8.76
N GLN A 78 56.18 -5.11 7.60
CA GLN A 78 55.89 -3.76 7.06
C GLN A 78 56.03 -3.56 5.52
N ILE A 79 55.02 -2.96 4.88
CA ILE A 79 54.97 -1.77 3.96
C ILE A 79 56.11 -1.46 2.96
N ARG A 80 55.73 -1.06 1.72
CA ARG A 80 56.15 0.16 0.96
C ARG A 80 55.41 0.23 -0.38
N ASP A 81 54.89 1.34 -0.92
CA ASP A 81 54.39 2.66 -0.41
C ASP A 81 53.09 2.93 -1.29
N ILE A 82 52.37 4.05 -1.48
CA ILE A 82 52.50 5.52 -1.36
C ILE A 82 51.07 6.11 -1.08
N PHE A 83 50.97 7.36 -0.60
CA PHE A 83 49.76 8.21 -0.40
C PHE A 83 50.11 9.67 -0.83
N PRO A 84 49.32 10.78 -0.69
CA PRO A 84 48.17 11.11 0.19
C PRO A 84 47.01 11.85 -0.57
N PHE A 85 45.98 12.52 -0.02
CA PHE A 85 45.68 13.18 1.28
C PHE A 85 44.14 13.15 1.56
N GLN A 86 43.61 13.62 2.71
CA GLN A 86 43.72 13.13 4.10
C GLN A 86 42.62 13.78 4.96
N TRP A 87 42.06 13.04 5.93
CA TRP A 87 41.09 13.53 6.94
C TRP A 87 41.71 14.44 8.03
N ALA A 88 40.86 15.13 8.79
CA ALA A 88 41.13 15.63 10.13
C ALA A 88 39.91 15.48 11.05
N VAL A 89 40.13 15.22 12.35
CA VAL A 89 39.10 14.91 13.37
C VAL A 89 39.49 15.58 14.69
N SER A 90 38.53 16.10 15.49
CA SER A 90 38.45 15.96 16.97
C SER A 90 37.51 16.97 17.65
N ARG A 91 37.06 16.64 18.87
CA ARG A 91 36.17 17.43 19.75
C ARG A 91 36.94 18.50 20.54
N TRP A 92 36.36 19.68 20.80
CA TRP A 92 36.18 20.29 22.15
C TRP A 92 35.57 21.71 22.11
N ASP A 93 34.50 21.91 22.90
CA ASP A 93 34.35 22.91 23.98
C ASP A 93 34.59 24.44 23.74
N GLN A 94 33.59 25.23 24.17
CA GLN A 94 33.60 26.67 24.58
C GLN A 94 33.68 27.83 23.53
N ARG A 95 32.96 28.91 23.88
CA ARG A 95 32.88 30.28 23.28
C ARG A 95 32.31 30.42 21.86
N GLY A 96 31.11 31.02 21.78
CA GLY A 96 30.40 31.30 20.51
C GLY A 96 30.68 32.68 19.87
N LEU A 97 29.73 33.06 18.99
CA LEU A 97 29.63 34.28 18.14
C LEU A 97 30.47 34.35 16.85
N PHE A 98 29.80 33.88 15.78
CA PHE A 98 29.53 34.61 14.52
C PHE A 98 30.66 35.09 13.56
N ASP A 99 30.48 34.64 12.32
CA ASP A 99 30.51 35.39 11.04
C ASP A 99 31.73 35.32 10.09
N ILE A 100 31.38 35.50 8.82
CA ILE A 100 32.09 35.27 7.58
C ILE A 100 32.80 36.56 7.11
N ARG A 101 34.00 36.43 6.51
CA ARG A 101 34.38 37.03 5.20
C ARG A 101 35.88 36.92 4.88
N GLY A 102 36.17 36.58 3.62
CA GLY A 102 37.50 36.61 3.02
C GLY A 102 37.83 35.28 2.31
N TRP A 103 38.29 35.26 1.06
CA TRP A 103 38.56 36.37 0.14
C TRP A 103 38.56 35.87 -1.33
N MET A 104 38.42 36.78 -2.30
CA MET A 104 38.51 36.46 -3.74
C MET A 104 39.84 36.98 -4.32
N ASP A 105 40.46 36.18 -5.20
CA ASP A 105 41.41 36.58 -6.25
C ASP A 105 41.40 35.45 -7.31
N GLY A 106 41.36 35.67 -8.63
CA GLY A 106 41.18 36.94 -9.37
C GLY A 106 41.25 36.72 -10.91
N GLU A 107 40.79 37.73 -11.66
CA GLU A 107 40.86 37.89 -13.14
C GLU A 107 40.12 36.86 -14.06
N GLY A 108 39.44 37.27 -15.14
CA GLY A 108 39.10 38.64 -15.59
C GLY A 108 38.59 38.75 -17.05
N ARG A 109 38.17 39.97 -17.44
CA ARG A 109 37.63 40.43 -18.76
C ARG A 109 36.16 40.02 -19.05
N GLY A 110 35.26 40.91 -19.50
CA GLY A 110 35.31 42.38 -19.63
C GLY A 110 34.33 42.94 -20.70
N GLY A 111 33.69 44.09 -20.44
CA GLY A 111 32.83 44.79 -21.43
C GLY A 111 31.94 45.89 -20.83
N ASP A 112 32.08 47.13 -21.30
CA ASP A 112 31.45 48.33 -20.71
C ASP A 112 29.91 48.45 -20.91
N ARG A 113 29.22 49.01 -19.90
CA ARG A 113 28.57 50.36 -19.96
C ARG A 113 28.05 50.81 -18.59
N ALA A 114 27.70 52.10 -18.46
CA ALA A 114 27.71 52.79 -17.16
C ALA A 114 26.54 53.78 -16.89
N GLY A 115 26.23 53.95 -15.60
CA GLY A 115 25.42 55.02 -14.99
C GLY A 115 25.07 54.67 -13.52
N LEU A 116 25.67 55.27 -12.48
CA LEU A 116 25.40 56.62 -11.91
C LEU A 116 23.95 56.73 -11.38
N LEU A 117 23.64 56.93 -10.08
CA LEU A 117 24.43 57.40 -8.91
C LEU A 117 23.92 56.83 -7.56
N ALA A 118 24.79 56.79 -6.54
CA ALA A 118 24.48 56.66 -5.09
C ALA A 118 24.57 58.05 -4.40
N PRO A 119 24.52 58.30 -3.05
CA PRO A 119 24.73 57.44 -1.84
C PRO A 119 23.58 57.60 -0.77
N ALA A 120 23.62 57.28 0.56
CA ALA A 120 24.70 57.28 1.56
C ALA A 120 24.38 56.62 2.95
N PHE A 121 25.32 55.79 3.48
CA PHE A 121 25.90 55.65 4.86
C PHE A 121 25.04 55.69 6.18
N ALA A 122 25.42 55.18 7.39
CA ALA A 122 26.33 54.15 7.98
C ALA A 122 26.30 54.29 9.57
N PHE A 123 26.93 53.55 10.52
CA PHE A 123 27.83 52.35 10.59
C PHE A 123 28.00 51.79 12.06
N ALA A 124 28.22 50.46 12.23
CA ALA A 124 29.08 49.72 13.22
C ALA A 124 28.88 49.75 14.77
N GLY A 125 29.32 48.68 15.52
CA GLY A 125 29.17 48.58 17.00
C GLY A 125 29.98 47.62 17.95
N HIS A 126 30.46 46.41 17.60
CA HIS A 126 31.40 45.51 18.38
C HIS A 126 31.12 44.99 19.85
N ALA A 127 31.13 43.64 20.03
CA ALA A 127 31.68 42.68 21.07
C ALA A 127 32.09 43.13 22.53
N PRO A 128 32.28 42.22 23.57
CA PRO A 128 32.55 40.75 23.56
C PRO A 128 31.85 39.88 24.67
N SER A 129 32.37 38.68 25.00
CA SER A 129 31.76 37.58 25.80
C SER A 129 32.53 37.08 27.06
N LEU A 130 31.88 36.29 27.94
CA LEU A 130 32.46 35.43 29.02
C LEU A 130 31.44 34.41 29.61
N GLU A 131 31.88 33.45 30.45
CA GLU A 131 31.20 32.14 30.68
C GLU A 131 30.82 31.80 32.16
N LEU A 132 30.18 30.63 32.37
CA LEU A 132 29.45 30.15 33.58
C LEU A 132 30.25 29.94 34.88
N SER A 133 29.55 29.93 36.03
CA SER A 133 29.73 28.91 37.09
C SER A 133 28.48 28.76 37.98
N ALA A 134 28.29 27.60 38.61
CA ALA A 134 27.04 27.13 39.22
C ALA A 134 26.77 27.57 40.68
N ALA A 135 25.50 27.63 41.09
CA ALA A 135 24.95 26.93 42.28
C ALA A 135 23.45 27.26 42.58
N ARG A 136 22.67 26.21 42.85
CA ARG A 136 21.50 26.04 43.78
C ARG A 136 20.57 27.20 44.22
N ASP A 137 19.33 26.78 44.49
CA ASP A 137 18.29 27.34 45.39
C ASP A 137 17.25 28.35 44.81
N LEU A 138 16.14 27.77 44.32
CA LEU A 138 14.71 28.15 44.45
C LEU A 138 14.26 29.64 44.54
N THR A 139 13.39 30.03 43.58
CA THR A 139 12.30 31.07 43.65
C THR A 139 12.68 32.56 43.74
N PRO A 140 11.78 33.52 43.35
CA PRO A 140 10.51 33.39 42.61
C PRO A 140 10.43 34.23 41.31
N TYR A 141 9.31 34.08 40.60
CA TYR A 141 8.89 34.74 39.35
C TYR A 141 9.03 36.28 39.28
N ARG A 142 9.09 36.81 38.05
CA ARG A 142 8.99 38.25 37.73
C ARG A 142 7.82 38.55 36.79
N ILE A 143 6.82 39.27 37.29
CA ILE A 143 5.78 39.89 36.46
C ILE A 143 6.34 41.14 35.78
N ALA A 144 6.05 41.33 34.48
CA ALA A 144 6.40 42.53 33.72
C ALA A 144 5.12 43.33 33.38
N ALA A 145 4.98 44.53 33.96
CA ALA A 145 3.85 45.42 33.70
C ALA A 145 4.21 46.50 32.66
N ILE A 146 3.32 46.75 31.69
CA ILE A 146 3.47 47.80 30.68
C ILE A 146 2.30 48.80 30.81
N GLU A 147 2.61 50.05 31.17
CA GLU A 147 1.64 51.14 31.13
C GLU A 147 1.42 51.62 29.68
N THR A 148 0.17 51.89 29.30
CA THR A 148 -0.16 52.56 28.02
C THR A 148 -0.96 53.83 28.26
N THR A 149 -0.70 54.87 27.47
CA THR A 149 -1.40 56.17 27.56
C THR A 149 -2.11 56.51 26.26
N PRO A 150 -3.38 56.95 26.28
CA PRO A 150 -4.21 57.09 25.07
C PRO A 150 -4.00 58.42 24.32
N ARG A 151 -4.29 58.43 23.02
CA ARG A 151 -4.52 59.65 22.22
C ARG A 151 -5.72 59.50 21.27
N ALA A 152 -6.33 60.65 20.95
CA ALA A 152 -7.69 60.75 20.44
C ALA A 152 -7.84 60.67 18.91
N TRP A 153 -9.07 60.34 18.48
CA TRP A 153 -9.54 60.35 17.09
C TRP A 153 -9.69 61.77 16.49
N ALA A 154 -9.81 61.83 15.16
CA ALA A 154 -10.44 62.92 14.40
C ALA A 154 -11.14 62.35 13.15
N ASP A 155 -12.24 63.00 12.72
CA ASP A 155 -13.26 62.45 11.82
C ASP A 155 -12.80 62.04 10.41
N THR A 156 -13.44 60.99 9.85
CA THR A 156 -14.19 61.14 8.59
C THR A 156 -15.37 60.17 8.52
N THR A 157 -16.44 60.55 7.83
CA THR A 157 -17.78 59.91 7.92
C THR A 157 -18.04 58.82 6.89
N PHE A 158 -18.63 57.70 7.32
CA PHE A 158 -19.37 56.76 6.45
C PHE A 158 -20.85 56.65 6.88
N SER A 159 -21.71 56.24 5.94
CA SER A 159 -23.17 56.19 6.10
C SER A 159 -23.65 54.99 6.91
N ALA A 160 -24.66 55.20 7.75
CA ALA A 160 -25.17 54.19 8.69
C ALA A 160 -25.87 52.99 8.01
N PRO A 161 -25.54 51.75 8.41
CA PRO A 161 -26.40 50.57 8.25
C PRO A 161 -27.65 50.63 9.16
N ALA A 162 -28.46 49.58 9.12
CA ALA A 162 -29.69 49.46 9.91
C ALA A 162 -29.47 49.46 11.44
N ALA A 163 -30.53 49.72 12.19
CA ALA A 163 -30.48 49.77 13.65
C ALA A 163 -30.14 48.38 14.25
N TRP A 164 -29.00 48.30 14.93
CA TRP A 164 -28.62 47.14 15.74
C TRP A 164 -29.54 47.03 16.95
N THR A 165 -30.51 46.12 16.90
CA THR A 165 -30.96 45.44 18.12
C THR A 165 -29.80 44.63 18.66
N PRO A 166 -29.47 44.70 19.96
CA PRO A 166 -28.56 43.74 20.56
C PRO A 166 -29.06 42.32 20.28
N PRO A 167 -28.19 41.35 19.97
CA PRO A 167 -28.57 39.96 20.12
C PRO A 167 -28.99 39.76 21.58
N GLN A 168 -30.01 38.92 21.81
CA GLN A 168 -30.16 38.36 23.15
C GLN A 168 -28.89 37.54 23.40
N GLN A 169 -28.22 37.77 24.53
CA GLN A 169 -27.16 36.87 24.96
C GLN A 169 -27.78 35.47 25.10
N PRO A 170 -27.08 34.39 24.69
CA PRO A 170 -27.52 33.04 25.03
C PRO A 170 -27.65 32.94 26.56
N GLU A 171 -28.62 32.16 27.04
CA GLU A 171 -28.70 31.85 28.46
C GLU A 171 -27.50 30.96 28.84
N PRO A 172 -26.94 31.10 30.06
CA PRO A 172 -25.74 30.39 30.46
C PRO A 172 -26.01 28.89 30.57
N THR A 173 -25.58 28.15 29.56
CA THR A 173 -25.59 26.68 29.57
C THR A 173 -24.44 26.19 30.43
N THR A 174 -24.75 25.81 31.68
CA THR A 174 -23.91 24.88 32.45
C THR A 174 -24.05 23.50 31.84
N GLU A 175 -23.31 23.28 30.77
CA GLU A 175 -23.16 21.97 30.17
C GLU A 175 -22.33 21.10 31.13
N GLU A 176 -22.91 19.97 31.53
CA GLU A 176 -22.22 18.92 32.28
C GLU A 176 -21.07 18.42 31.41
N ALA A 177 -19.87 18.27 31.98
CA ALA A 177 -18.74 17.81 31.19
C ALA A 177 -18.91 16.32 30.82
N ALA A 178 -18.35 15.93 29.68
CA ALA A 178 -18.14 14.51 29.38
C ALA A 178 -17.28 13.85 30.47
N PRO A 179 -17.41 12.53 30.72
CA PRO A 179 -16.58 11.83 31.69
C PRO A 179 -15.09 12.10 31.46
N GLY A 180 -14.34 12.44 32.51
CA GLY A 180 -12.91 12.77 32.39
C GLY A 180 -12.60 14.15 31.80
N ARG A 181 -13.46 14.77 30.99
CA ARG A 181 -13.28 16.15 30.48
C ARG A 181 -13.77 17.23 31.47
N GLY A 182 -13.35 18.46 31.25
CA GLY A 182 -13.78 19.67 31.95
C GLY A 182 -13.24 19.80 33.38
N PHE A 183 -13.73 20.80 34.10
CA PHE A 183 -13.28 21.09 35.46
C PHE A 183 -14.09 20.28 36.49
N GLN A 184 -13.41 19.60 37.41
CA GLN A 184 -14.00 19.16 38.66
C GLN A 184 -14.34 20.41 39.51
N ALA A 185 -15.58 20.51 39.99
CA ALA A 185 -16.12 21.67 40.68
C ALA A 185 -16.57 21.33 42.11
N THR A 186 -15.96 21.97 43.11
CA THR A 186 -16.38 21.92 44.52
C THR A 186 -17.05 23.22 44.92
N TYR A 187 -18.29 23.17 45.38
CA TYR A 187 -19.10 24.33 45.75
C TYR A 187 -19.21 24.48 47.27
N TYR A 188 -19.05 25.71 47.75
CA TYR A 188 -18.97 26.10 49.15
C TYR A 188 -20.01 27.17 49.50
N ARG A 189 -20.50 27.18 50.73
CA ARG A 189 -21.44 28.22 51.22
C ARG A 189 -20.99 28.82 52.54
N PHE A 190 -21.17 30.14 52.71
CA PHE A 190 -20.85 30.84 53.95
C PHE A 190 -21.99 31.74 54.45
N ASP A 191 -22.06 31.91 55.77
CA ASP A 191 -22.98 32.84 56.41
C ASP A 191 -22.35 34.24 56.53
N THR A 192 -23.17 35.28 56.37
CA THR A 192 -22.76 36.70 56.54
C THR A 192 -22.32 37.08 57.96
N GLY A 193 -22.44 36.18 58.93
CA GLY A 193 -21.95 36.32 60.30
C GLY A 193 -20.70 35.48 60.55
N GLY A 194 -19.55 35.91 59.99
CA GLY A 194 -18.33 35.10 59.92
C GLY A 194 -17.81 34.52 61.25
N GLY A 195 -17.28 33.29 61.18
CA GLY A 195 -16.72 32.59 62.35
C GLY A 195 -16.25 31.15 62.10
N ALA A 196 -16.64 30.52 60.99
CA ALA A 196 -16.16 29.21 60.54
C ALA A 196 -15.66 29.30 59.09
N ALA A 197 -14.76 28.39 58.71
CA ALA A 197 -14.48 28.15 57.29
C ALA A 197 -15.74 27.51 56.64
N PRO A 198 -16.04 27.82 55.37
CA PRO A 198 -17.15 27.17 54.69
C PRO A 198 -16.86 25.67 54.51
N ALA A 199 -17.91 24.86 54.56
CA ALA A 199 -17.84 23.47 54.16
C ALA A 199 -18.24 23.34 52.67
N ALA A 200 -17.75 22.30 52.00
CA ALA A 200 -18.31 21.88 50.73
C ALA A 200 -19.80 21.52 50.92
N VAL A 201 -20.64 21.91 49.97
CA VAL A 201 -22.09 21.69 49.97
C VAL A 201 -22.61 21.00 48.71
N SER A 202 -21.80 20.97 47.65
CA SER A 202 -22.04 20.20 46.42
C SER A 202 -20.70 19.98 45.72
N GLU A 203 -20.59 18.89 44.98
CA GLU A 203 -19.47 18.55 44.07
C GLU A 203 -20.07 18.15 42.71
N GLY A 204 -19.30 18.24 41.63
CA GLY A 204 -19.73 17.91 40.25
C GLY A 204 -18.65 18.25 39.21
N SER A 205 -18.99 18.21 37.92
CA SER A 205 -18.12 18.66 36.81
C SER A 205 -18.79 19.77 35.99
N VAL A 206 -18.01 20.54 35.24
CA VAL A 206 -18.50 21.57 34.31
C VAL A 206 -17.64 21.62 33.05
N ASN A 207 -18.28 21.66 31.85
CA ASN A 207 -17.54 21.72 30.58
C ASN A 207 -16.74 23.04 30.48
N THR A 208 -17.39 24.19 30.67
CA THR A 208 -16.75 25.51 30.59
C THR A 208 -17.02 26.37 31.82
N LEU A 209 -16.08 27.28 32.12
CA LEU A 209 -16.31 28.38 33.04
C LEU A 209 -16.86 29.58 32.24
N ASN A 210 -18.18 29.61 31.98
CA ASN A 210 -18.84 30.64 31.16
C ASN A 210 -20.06 31.33 31.82
N TYR A 211 -19.99 31.58 33.11
CA TYR A 211 -21.04 32.19 33.92
C TYR A 211 -21.10 33.70 33.67
N VAL A 212 -21.83 34.14 32.64
CA VAL A 212 -21.98 35.56 32.32
C VAL A 212 -23.20 36.17 33.02
N ARG A 213 -22.98 36.77 34.21
CA ARG A 213 -23.92 37.67 34.90
C ARG A 213 -25.26 37.02 35.28
N THR A 214 -25.18 36.04 36.16
CA THR A 214 -26.33 35.30 36.71
C THR A 214 -26.97 36.01 37.92
N VAL A 215 -28.24 35.70 38.20
CA VAL A 215 -29.02 36.19 39.36
C VAL A 215 -29.79 35.08 40.09
N ASP A 216 -29.77 33.88 39.52
CA ASP A 216 -30.38 32.67 40.06
C ASP A 216 -29.28 31.79 40.70
N ALA A 217 -29.59 30.55 41.07
CA ALA A 217 -28.58 29.66 41.66
C ALA A 217 -27.42 29.43 40.68
N PHE A 218 -26.19 29.58 41.16
CA PHE A 218 -24.97 29.52 40.33
C PHE A 218 -24.60 28.09 39.88
N TRP A 219 -25.20 27.08 40.51
CA TRP A 219 -25.20 25.67 40.08
C TRP A 219 -26.57 25.05 40.41
N GLU A 220 -26.89 23.87 39.87
CA GLU A 220 -28.21 23.27 40.10
C GLU A 220 -28.47 23.03 41.60
N GLY A 221 -29.63 23.51 42.09
CA GLY A 221 -30.00 23.46 43.51
C GLY A 221 -29.16 24.36 44.44
N GLY A 222 -28.24 25.14 43.89
CA GLY A 222 -27.23 25.91 44.63
C GLY A 222 -27.70 27.22 45.28
N ALA A 223 -26.74 28.09 45.57
CA ALA A 223 -26.97 29.44 46.08
C ALA A 223 -26.79 30.49 44.97
N ALA A 224 -27.47 31.63 45.10
CA ALA A 224 -27.36 32.79 44.20
C ALA A 224 -26.48 33.92 44.78
N ASP A 225 -26.27 33.92 46.10
CA ASP A 225 -25.43 34.86 46.85
C ASP A 225 -24.63 34.07 47.92
N TYR A 226 -23.52 34.62 48.40
CA TYR A 226 -22.73 34.13 49.55
C TYR A 226 -22.20 32.69 49.40
N PHE A 227 -21.56 32.43 48.27
CA PHE A 227 -20.97 31.14 47.93
C PHE A 227 -19.54 31.30 47.38
N ALA A 228 -18.80 30.20 47.36
CA ALA A 228 -17.54 30.08 46.66
C ALA A 228 -17.52 28.79 45.84
N ALA A 229 -16.69 28.72 44.82
CA ALA A 229 -16.45 27.53 44.02
C ALA A 229 -14.95 27.35 43.83
N GLU A 230 -14.49 26.11 43.86
CA GLU A 230 -13.13 25.74 43.48
C GLU A 230 -13.23 24.77 42.30
N TYR A 231 -12.66 25.19 41.17
CA TYR A 231 -12.56 24.42 39.94
C TYR A 231 -11.13 23.93 39.79
N THR A 232 -10.95 22.66 39.49
CA THR A 232 -9.64 22.01 39.30
C THR A 232 -9.69 21.05 38.13
N GLY A 233 -8.58 20.94 37.41
CA GLY A 233 -8.34 19.97 36.34
C GLY A 233 -6.92 20.14 35.82
N TYR A 234 -6.64 19.59 34.66
CA TYR A 234 -5.36 19.70 33.97
C TYR A 234 -5.61 20.24 32.56
N LEU A 235 -5.00 21.37 32.24
CA LEU A 235 -5.00 21.94 30.90
C LEU A 235 -4.01 21.15 30.06
N GLN A 236 -4.47 20.54 28.98
CA GLN A 236 -3.58 19.98 27.96
C GLN A 236 -3.06 21.12 27.07
N VAL A 237 -1.82 21.00 26.61
CA VAL A 237 -1.17 21.92 25.69
C VAL A 237 -0.46 21.09 24.63
N GLU A 238 -0.94 21.14 23.40
CA GLU A 238 -0.34 20.38 22.29
C GLU A 238 1.00 21.05 21.88
N THR A 239 0.94 22.36 21.63
CA THR A 239 2.06 23.15 21.13
C THR A 239 2.64 24.05 22.22
N ALA A 240 3.88 23.76 22.64
CA ALA A 240 4.66 24.59 23.56
C ALA A 240 4.74 26.06 23.08
N GLY A 241 4.46 27.03 23.96
CA GLY A 241 4.41 28.43 23.56
C GLY A 241 3.90 29.42 24.61
N LEU A 242 3.58 30.64 24.14
CA LEU A 242 3.08 31.74 24.97
C LEU A 242 1.55 31.78 24.97
N TYR A 243 0.95 31.35 26.06
CA TYR A 243 -0.50 31.36 26.29
C TYR A 243 -0.92 32.58 27.10
N THR A 244 -1.99 33.25 26.67
CA THR A 244 -2.60 34.37 27.41
C THR A 244 -4.00 34.03 27.85
N PHE A 245 -4.20 34.00 29.17
CA PHE A 245 -5.49 33.77 29.81
C PHE A 245 -6.20 35.10 30.09
N LEU A 246 -7.53 35.09 29.95
CA LEU A 246 -8.45 36.13 30.39
C LEU A 246 -9.33 35.56 31.51
N LEU A 247 -9.08 36.01 32.73
CA LEU A 247 -9.95 35.77 33.88
C LEU A 247 -10.91 36.96 34.04
N GLN A 248 -12.21 36.69 34.00
CA GLN A 248 -13.27 37.67 34.24
C GLN A 248 -14.14 37.22 35.43
N ALA A 249 -14.31 38.07 36.44
CA ALA A 249 -15.15 37.74 37.61
C ALA A 249 -15.86 38.95 38.25
N ASP A 250 -16.97 38.68 38.93
CA ASP A 250 -17.77 39.57 39.79
C ASP A 250 -18.43 38.67 40.86
N ASP A 251 -18.07 38.67 42.14
CA ASP A 251 -17.04 39.47 42.83
C ASP A 251 -15.58 39.04 42.49
N GLY A 252 -15.08 37.95 43.08
CA GLY A 252 -13.63 37.67 43.21
C GLY A 252 -13.20 36.32 42.66
N ALA A 253 -12.07 36.24 41.96
CA ALA A 253 -11.49 35.00 41.45
C ALA A 253 -9.95 34.99 41.51
N GLU A 254 -9.36 33.80 41.64
CA GLU A 254 -7.94 33.51 41.48
C GLU A 254 -7.77 32.38 40.45
N LEU A 255 -6.92 32.58 39.45
CA LEU A 255 -6.49 31.56 38.49
C LEU A 255 -5.05 31.13 38.85
N ARG A 256 -4.88 29.82 39.02
CA ARG A 256 -3.64 29.12 39.34
C ARG A 256 -3.27 28.21 38.18
N MET A 257 -1.98 28.10 37.92
CA MET A 257 -1.37 27.19 36.94
C MET A 257 -0.15 26.55 37.58
N ASN A 258 -0.04 25.21 37.59
CA ASN A 258 1.04 24.44 38.22
C ASN A 258 1.36 24.93 39.65
N GLY A 259 0.36 24.93 40.52
CA GLY A 259 0.44 25.40 41.91
C GLY A 259 0.72 26.90 42.10
N HIS A 260 0.70 27.72 41.05
CA HIS A 260 1.11 29.12 41.08
C HIS A 260 0.02 30.07 40.58
N THR A 261 -0.36 31.07 41.39
CA THR A 261 -1.30 32.12 40.98
C THR A 261 -0.75 32.95 39.82
N ILE A 262 -1.47 32.96 38.69
CA ILE A 262 -1.13 33.74 37.49
C ILE A 262 -2.07 34.95 37.28
N ALA A 263 -3.34 34.88 37.72
CA ALA A 263 -4.27 36.01 37.68
C ALA A 263 -5.16 36.07 38.94
N THR A 264 -5.59 37.27 39.32
CA THR A 264 -6.47 37.49 40.48
C THR A 264 -7.34 38.73 40.29
N THR A 265 -8.66 38.61 40.47
CA THR A 265 -9.57 39.76 40.63
C THR A 265 -9.79 40.06 42.12
N THR A 266 -10.17 41.29 42.45
CA THR A 266 -10.53 41.63 43.85
C THR A 266 -12.00 41.33 44.11
N SER A 267 -12.38 40.98 45.34
CA SER A 267 -13.78 40.92 45.79
C SER A 267 -14.43 42.32 45.84
N ALA A 268 -14.74 42.87 44.67
CA ALA A 268 -15.41 44.15 44.49
C ALA A 268 -16.64 43.93 43.61
N PRO A 269 -17.79 44.57 43.93
CA PRO A 269 -19.08 44.26 43.33
C PRO A 269 -19.25 44.97 41.97
N TRP A 270 -18.36 44.64 41.04
CA TRP A 270 -18.46 44.90 39.61
C TRP A 270 -17.45 44.04 38.82
N VAL A 271 -17.90 43.50 37.69
CA VAL A 271 -17.10 42.71 36.74
C VAL A 271 -15.71 43.30 36.49
N GLN A 272 -14.69 42.50 36.80
CA GLN A 272 -13.28 42.75 36.49
C GLN A 272 -12.83 41.85 35.35
N LYS A 273 -11.82 42.28 34.59
CA LYS A 273 -11.10 41.47 33.59
C LYS A 273 -9.61 41.59 33.87
N VAL A 274 -8.92 40.46 33.98
CA VAL A 274 -7.47 40.37 34.19
C VAL A 274 -6.88 39.46 33.12
N PHE A 275 -5.81 39.91 32.50
CA PHE A 275 -5.05 39.13 31.51
C PHE A 275 -3.73 38.68 32.14
N ALA A 276 -3.34 37.43 31.89
CA ALA A 276 -2.05 36.87 32.30
C ALA A 276 -1.44 36.07 31.15
N THR A 277 -0.22 36.40 30.75
CA THR A 277 0.56 35.63 29.77
C THR A 277 1.60 34.78 30.49
N ILE A 278 1.67 33.51 30.14
CA ILE A 278 2.62 32.52 30.65
C ILE A 278 3.20 31.71 29.48
N GLU A 279 4.41 31.20 29.67
CA GLU A 279 5.08 30.27 28.76
C GLU A 279 4.78 28.85 29.28
N LEU A 280 4.16 28.02 28.44
CA LEU A 280 3.81 26.63 28.73
C LEU A 280 4.60 25.72 27.80
N GLU A 281 5.05 24.57 28.30
CA GLU A 281 5.62 23.50 27.48
C GLU A 281 4.47 22.65 26.92
N ALA A 282 4.77 21.67 26.06
CA ALA A 282 3.76 20.68 25.67
C ALA A 282 3.43 19.75 26.85
N GLY A 283 2.16 19.34 26.92
CA GLY A 283 1.60 18.40 27.88
C GLY A 283 0.81 19.00 29.05
N SER A 284 0.52 18.14 30.02
CA SER A 284 -0.44 18.36 31.11
C SER A 284 0.02 19.42 32.14
N HIS A 285 -0.87 20.37 32.45
CA HIS A 285 -0.62 21.43 33.44
C HIS A 285 -1.79 21.62 34.42
N GLU A 286 -1.52 21.55 35.74
CA GLU A 286 -2.54 21.72 36.78
C GLU A 286 -3.19 23.12 36.68
N ILE A 287 -4.47 23.18 36.30
CA ILE A 287 -5.24 24.42 36.20
C ILE A 287 -6.29 24.50 37.31
N GLY A 288 -6.32 25.63 38.02
CA GLY A 288 -7.23 25.82 39.15
C GLY A 288 -7.85 27.21 39.19
N VAL A 289 -9.17 27.30 39.37
CA VAL A 289 -9.88 28.57 39.58
C VAL A 289 -10.64 28.55 40.89
N SER A 290 -10.21 29.36 41.85
CA SER A 290 -10.98 29.64 43.07
C SER A 290 -11.82 30.90 42.85
N TYR A 291 -13.14 30.81 43.02
CA TYR A 291 -14.10 31.89 42.82
C TYR A 291 -14.93 32.13 44.08
N ILE A 292 -15.31 33.38 44.34
CA ILE A 292 -16.15 33.80 45.47
C ILE A 292 -17.12 34.91 45.06
N ASP A 293 -18.40 34.70 45.37
CA ASP A 293 -19.47 35.68 45.22
C ASP A 293 -19.92 36.22 46.59
N GLY A 294 -20.02 37.53 46.70
CA GLY A 294 -20.62 38.21 47.83
C GLY A 294 -22.14 38.21 47.73
N ALA A 295 -22.69 39.11 46.92
CA ALA A 295 -24.12 39.17 46.63
C ALA A 295 -24.41 40.11 45.44
N GLY A 296 -25.29 39.69 44.53
CA GLY A 296 -25.79 40.54 43.45
C GLY A 296 -25.85 39.88 42.08
N TRP A 297 -24.76 39.97 41.30
CA TRP A 297 -24.63 39.45 39.94
C TRP A 297 -23.37 38.58 39.81
N ALA A 298 -23.49 37.28 40.09
CA ALA A 298 -22.37 36.37 39.97
C ALA A 298 -21.87 36.29 38.51
N THR A 299 -20.57 36.44 38.32
CA THR A 299 -19.89 36.30 37.02
C THR A 299 -18.58 35.55 37.19
N LEU A 300 -18.35 34.54 36.36
CA LEU A 300 -17.07 33.86 36.21
C LEU A 300 -16.90 33.40 34.75
N ASN A 301 -15.91 33.94 34.05
CA ASN A 301 -15.57 33.55 32.69
C ASN A 301 -14.05 33.40 32.53
N LEU A 302 -13.61 32.27 31.97
CA LEU A 302 -12.20 31.97 31.68
C LEU A 302 -12.02 31.68 30.19
N GLN A 303 -11.20 32.48 29.52
CA GLN A 303 -10.81 32.29 28.12
C GLN A 303 -9.29 32.21 28.00
N TRP A 304 -8.81 31.62 26.91
CA TRP A 304 -7.38 31.57 26.57
C TRP A 304 -7.15 31.82 25.09
N ALA A 305 -5.90 32.16 24.76
CA ALA A 305 -5.40 32.28 23.40
C ALA A 305 -3.90 31.91 23.36
N GLY A 306 -3.48 31.07 22.42
CA GLY A 306 -2.10 30.60 22.26
C GLY A 306 -1.90 29.89 20.93
N ALA A 307 -1.01 28.89 20.85
CA ALA A 307 -0.72 28.19 19.59
C ALA A 307 -1.87 27.24 19.21
N ASP A 308 -2.29 26.36 20.15
CA ASP A 308 -3.38 25.39 19.99
C ASP A 308 -4.72 26.06 19.58
N THR A 309 -4.92 27.33 19.96
CA THR A 309 -6.14 28.10 19.61
C THR A 309 -6.03 28.89 18.31
N GLY A 310 -4.94 28.70 17.53
CA GLY A 310 -4.63 29.50 16.33
C GLY A 310 -4.37 30.99 16.63
N GLY A 311 -4.15 31.35 17.90
CA GLY A 311 -4.08 32.72 18.41
C GLY A 311 -5.43 33.41 18.65
N GLU A 312 -6.56 32.74 18.40
CA GLU A 312 -7.90 33.26 18.66
C GLU A 312 -8.33 33.05 20.11
N TRP A 313 -9.29 33.86 20.57
CA TRP A 313 -9.82 33.80 21.93
C TRP A 313 -10.97 32.79 22.04
N VAL A 314 -10.67 31.63 22.63
CA VAL A 314 -11.65 30.57 22.89
C VAL A 314 -11.93 30.42 24.39
N MET A 315 -13.06 29.78 24.73
CA MET A 315 -13.31 29.36 26.11
C MET A 315 -12.29 28.31 26.53
N VAL A 316 -11.91 28.29 27.81
CA VAL A 316 -11.30 27.07 28.37
C VAL A 316 -12.44 26.09 28.67
N SER A 317 -12.45 24.99 27.92
CA SER A 317 -13.48 23.95 27.85
C SER A 317 -12.91 22.58 28.17
N GLY A 318 -13.77 21.56 28.26
CA GLY A 318 -13.37 20.17 28.39
C GLY A 318 -12.59 19.65 27.19
N ASP A 319 -12.69 20.29 26.02
CA ASP A 319 -11.90 19.97 24.83
C ASP A 319 -10.38 20.12 25.05
N ALA A 320 -9.96 20.93 26.04
CA ALA A 320 -8.56 21.16 26.40
C ALA A 320 -8.29 20.99 27.92
N VAL A 321 -9.25 20.49 28.70
CA VAL A 321 -9.10 20.29 30.15
C VAL A 321 -9.61 18.93 30.57
N SER A 322 -8.77 18.14 31.23
CA SER A 322 -9.11 16.87 31.87
C SER A 322 -9.32 17.03 33.38
N GLN A 323 -10.02 16.08 33.99
CA GLN A 323 -10.23 16.00 35.44
C GLN A 323 -9.03 15.34 36.16
N GLU A 324 -8.36 14.40 35.49
CA GLU A 324 -7.12 13.73 35.93
C GLU A 324 -5.91 14.23 35.13
N ALA A 325 -4.69 13.92 35.59
CA ALA A 325 -3.47 14.39 34.93
C ALA A 325 -3.19 13.62 33.63
N GLY A 326 -3.22 14.33 32.49
CA GLY A 326 -2.70 13.80 31.22
C GLY A 326 -1.17 13.63 31.22
N LEU A 327 -0.66 13.16 30.09
CA LEU A 327 0.73 12.72 29.89
C LEU A 327 1.83 13.72 30.27
N SER A 328 2.96 13.17 30.72
CA SER A 328 4.26 13.84 30.82
C SER A 328 4.86 14.19 29.45
N PRO A 329 5.76 15.20 29.41
CA PRO A 329 6.39 15.64 28.16
C PRO A 329 7.14 14.56 27.37
N TYR A 330 7.61 13.48 28.01
CA TYR A 330 8.28 12.38 27.30
C TYR A 330 7.30 11.56 26.45
N ALA A 331 6.06 11.36 26.93
CA ALA A 331 5.07 10.61 26.18
C ALA A 331 4.48 11.45 25.02
N TYR A 332 4.26 12.75 25.23
CA TYR A 332 3.99 13.68 24.12
C TYR A 332 5.18 13.78 23.14
N GLU A 333 6.44 13.65 23.58
CA GLU A 333 7.59 13.56 22.68
C GLU A 333 7.55 12.29 21.81
N LEU A 334 6.97 11.18 22.27
CA LEU A 334 6.77 9.97 21.46
C LEU A 334 5.59 10.11 20.48
N LEU A 335 4.46 10.67 20.93
CA LEU A 335 3.29 10.93 20.06
C LEU A 335 3.64 11.92 18.94
N ALA A 336 4.32 13.01 19.28
CA ALA A 336 4.84 13.95 18.30
C ALA A 336 5.85 13.30 17.34
N GLN A 337 6.66 12.32 17.78
CA GLN A 337 7.56 11.59 16.88
C GLN A 337 6.82 10.70 15.86
N ALA A 338 5.63 10.18 16.18
CA ALA A 338 4.80 9.49 15.20
C ALA A 338 4.12 10.49 14.24
N ALA A 339 3.53 11.56 14.78
CA ALA A 339 2.79 12.56 13.99
C ALA A 339 3.69 13.41 13.06
N ASP A 340 4.91 13.79 13.50
CA ASP A 340 5.90 14.51 12.68
C ASP A 340 6.61 13.59 11.65
N ASN A 341 6.30 12.29 11.61
CA ASN A 341 6.94 11.30 10.75
C ASN A 341 6.00 10.87 9.60
N PRO A 342 6.05 11.54 8.42
CA PRO A 342 5.11 11.32 7.33
C PRO A 342 5.34 10.01 6.53
N GLY A 343 6.15 9.09 7.05
CA GLY A 343 6.50 7.83 6.39
C GLY A 343 7.90 7.83 5.75
N VAL A 344 8.20 6.77 5.02
CA VAL A 344 9.49 6.53 4.34
C VAL A 344 9.27 6.21 2.86
N GLY A 345 10.33 6.35 2.06
CA GLY A 345 10.30 6.02 0.62
C GLY A 345 10.68 7.19 -0.29
N LEU A 346 10.23 7.13 -1.55
CA LEU A 346 10.33 8.22 -2.53
C LEU A 346 9.07 9.09 -2.54
N ALA A 347 9.19 10.33 -2.09
CA ALA A 347 8.11 11.33 -2.15
C ALA A 347 7.72 11.79 -3.58
N ASP A 348 8.58 11.58 -4.58
CA ASP A 348 8.39 12.01 -5.99
C ASP A 348 8.73 10.86 -6.96
N PRO A 349 8.02 9.70 -6.89
CA PRO A 349 8.38 8.49 -7.62
C PRO A 349 8.10 8.63 -9.12
N SER A 350 9.06 8.34 -9.98
CA SER A 350 8.97 8.67 -11.40
C SER A 350 8.20 7.66 -12.28
N LEU A 351 7.99 6.42 -11.83
CA LEU A 351 7.47 5.32 -12.64
C LEU A 351 6.16 4.72 -12.12
N ALA A 352 5.41 4.12 -13.03
CA ALA A 352 4.35 3.14 -12.75
C ALA A 352 4.87 1.72 -13.02
N VAL A 353 4.23 0.71 -12.42
CA VAL A 353 4.56 -0.70 -12.64
C VAL A 353 3.29 -1.56 -12.75
N GLY A 354 3.26 -2.45 -13.74
CA GLY A 354 2.28 -3.52 -13.84
C GLY A 354 2.56 -4.62 -12.82
N LEU A 355 1.55 -5.04 -12.08
CA LEU A 355 1.70 -6.14 -11.12
C LEU A 355 1.57 -7.48 -11.86
N SER A 356 2.67 -8.21 -11.94
CA SER A 356 2.72 -9.52 -12.57
C SER A 356 1.75 -10.48 -11.87
N GLY A 357 1.00 -11.26 -12.67
CA GLY A 357 -0.04 -12.15 -12.16
C GLY A 357 0.47 -13.24 -11.24
N TYR A 358 -0.25 -13.52 -10.16
CA TYR A 358 0.14 -14.48 -9.11
C TYR A 358 -0.41 -15.90 -9.36
N ALA A 359 0.33 -16.92 -8.91
CA ALA A 359 -0.10 -18.32 -8.91
C ALA A 359 0.75 -19.17 -7.95
N TYR A 360 0.28 -20.38 -7.61
CA TYR A 360 1.02 -21.34 -6.77
C TYR A 360 2.40 -21.75 -7.33
N TYR A 361 2.63 -21.59 -8.63
CA TYR A 361 3.90 -21.90 -9.30
C TYR A 361 4.81 -20.69 -9.55
N LYS A 362 4.42 -19.48 -9.09
CA LYS A 362 5.19 -18.24 -9.18
C LYS A 362 5.65 -17.76 -7.78
N SER A 363 6.50 -16.73 -7.75
CA SER A 363 6.86 -16.04 -6.50
C SER A 363 5.63 -15.53 -5.74
N PRO A 364 5.63 -15.56 -4.40
CA PRO A 364 4.47 -15.20 -3.60
C PRO A 364 4.37 -13.69 -3.30
N PRO A 365 3.24 -13.01 -3.61
CA PRO A 365 2.97 -11.67 -3.11
C PRO A 365 2.34 -11.66 -1.71
N PHE A 366 1.86 -12.79 -1.19
CA PHE A 366 1.08 -12.87 0.06
C PHE A 366 1.81 -13.66 1.14
N LEU A 367 1.67 -13.24 2.41
CA LEU A 367 2.17 -13.98 3.58
C LEU A 367 1.50 -15.34 3.74
N ASN A 368 0.19 -15.42 3.48
CA ASN A 368 -0.57 -16.66 3.51
C ASN A 368 -0.57 -17.33 2.12
N LEU A 369 0.27 -18.34 1.95
CA LEU A 369 0.45 -19.07 0.69
C LEU A 369 -0.82 -19.81 0.22
N MET A 370 -1.85 -19.97 1.06
CA MET A 370 -3.17 -20.47 0.59
C MET A 370 -3.86 -19.49 -0.35
N LYS A 371 -3.64 -18.18 -0.20
CA LYS A 371 -4.32 -17.15 -1.02
C LYS A 371 -3.92 -17.17 -2.50
N GLN A 372 -2.79 -17.79 -2.84
CA GLN A 372 -2.38 -18.08 -4.23
C GLN A 372 -2.42 -19.58 -4.61
N ALA A 373 -2.87 -20.46 -3.71
CA ALA A 373 -2.92 -21.90 -3.96
C ALA A 373 -3.90 -22.23 -5.10
N SER A 374 -3.75 -23.39 -5.75
CA SER A 374 -4.71 -23.80 -6.80
C SER A 374 -6.13 -23.94 -6.24
N PRO A 375 -7.20 -23.67 -7.04
CA PRO A 375 -8.56 -24.06 -6.68
C PRO A 375 -8.65 -25.53 -6.21
N VAL A 376 -9.51 -25.77 -5.22
CA VAL A 376 -9.65 -27.09 -4.60
C VAL A 376 -10.03 -28.16 -5.62
N SER A 377 -9.40 -29.33 -5.50
CA SER A 377 -9.61 -30.46 -6.41
C SER A 377 -9.70 -31.79 -5.66
N ILE A 378 -10.25 -32.82 -6.29
CA ILE A 378 -10.17 -34.22 -5.83
C ILE A 378 -9.71 -35.13 -6.97
N TYR A 379 -9.29 -36.36 -6.65
CA TYR A 379 -9.16 -37.43 -7.63
C TYR A 379 -10.40 -38.34 -7.63
N ASP A 380 -10.91 -38.69 -8.80
CA ASP A 380 -12.05 -39.59 -8.95
C ASP A 380 -11.67 -41.09 -8.82
N ALA A 381 -12.65 -41.97 -9.04
CA ALA A 381 -12.47 -43.42 -8.94
C ALA A 381 -11.56 -44.03 -10.04
N ASP A 382 -11.37 -43.34 -11.16
CA ASP A 382 -10.49 -43.74 -12.26
C ASP A 382 -9.12 -43.04 -12.21
N GLY A 383 -8.97 -42.02 -11.34
CA GLY A 383 -7.74 -41.26 -11.08
C GLY A 383 -7.66 -39.89 -11.77
N ASN A 384 -8.76 -39.40 -12.34
CA ASN A 384 -8.80 -38.08 -12.99
C ASN A 384 -9.04 -36.97 -11.95
N THR A 385 -8.52 -35.77 -12.20
CA THR A 385 -8.80 -34.58 -11.38
C THR A 385 -10.22 -34.07 -11.62
N VAL A 386 -10.97 -33.79 -10.55
CA VAL A 386 -12.25 -33.05 -10.59
C VAL A 386 -12.00 -31.66 -10.03
N SER A 387 -12.38 -30.62 -10.79
CA SER A 387 -12.11 -29.22 -10.47
C SER A 387 -13.14 -28.58 -9.52
N ALA A 388 -12.75 -27.47 -8.91
CA ALA A 388 -13.58 -26.67 -8.00
C ALA A 388 -14.96 -26.32 -8.58
N GLY A 389 -15.06 -25.97 -9.87
CA GLY A 389 -16.35 -25.67 -10.52
C GLY A 389 -17.34 -26.84 -10.48
N VAL A 390 -16.88 -28.07 -10.75
CA VAL A 390 -17.72 -29.28 -10.68
C VAL A 390 -18.11 -29.62 -9.23
N LEU A 391 -17.25 -29.29 -8.27
CA LEU A 391 -17.52 -29.46 -6.83
C LEU A 391 -18.54 -28.42 -6.33
N ALA A 392 -18.48 -27.18 -6.84
CA ALA A 392 -19.47 -26.14 -6.57
C ALA A 392 -20.84 -26.47 -7.19
N GLU A 393 -20.89 -26.89 -8.47
CA GLU A 393 -22.14 -27.38 -9.10
C GLU A 393 -22.79 -28.54 -8.35
N ALA A 394 -21.98 -29.38 -7.70
CA ALA A 394 -22.46 -30.49 -6.88
C ALA A 394 -22.93 -30.08 -5.46
N GLY A 395 -22.73 -28.81 -5.06
CA GLY A 395 -23.06 -28.32 -3.72
C GLY A 395 -22.15 -28.87 -2.62
N LEU A 396 -20.86 -29.08 -2.94
CA LEU A 396 -19.87 -29.68 -2.03
C LEU A 396 -18.84 -28.69 -1.49
N LEU A 397 -18.93 -27.42 -1.89
CA LEU A 397 -18.15 -26.30 -1.36
C LEU A 397 -19.08 -25.30 -0.66
N ASP A 398 -18.56 -24.49 0.25
CA ASP A 398 -19.20 -23.28 0.73
C ASP A 398 -18.98 -22.09 -0.24
N GLU A 399 -19.48 -20.91 0.13
CA GLU A 399 -19.33 -19.68 -0.66
C GLU A 399 -17.88 -19.21 -0.80
N ASN A 400 -17.03 -19.53 0.18
CA ASN A 400 -15.59 -19.23 0.19
C ASN A 400 -14.74 -20.29 -0.54
N GLY A 401 -15.35 -21.39 -0.98
CA GLY A 401 -14.68 -22.45 -1.75
C GLY A 401 -14.01 -23.54 -0.90
N TYR A 402 -14.30 -23.62 0.40
CA TYR A 402 -13.87 -24.74 1.25
C TYR A 402 -14.82 -25.94 1.12
N PRO A 403 -14.33 -27.20 1.16
CA PRO A 403 -15.18 -28.38 1.12
C PRO A 403 -16.12 -28.47 2.32
N THR A 404 -17.39 -28.80 2.09
CA THR A 404 -18.42 -28.97 3.14
C THR A 404 -18.82 -30.42 3.37
N ALA A 405 -18.49 -31.34 2.46
CA ALA A 405 -18.78 -32.77 2.62
C ALA A 405 -17.73 -33.65 1.91
N LEU A 406 -17.46 -34.84 2.46
CA LEU A 406 -16.56 -35.80 1.82
C LEU A 406 -17.25 -36.60 0.72
N LEU A 407 -16.77 -36.47 -0.52
CA LEU A 407 -16.96 -37.50 -1.53
C LEU A 407 -16.18 -38.77 -1.17
N GLY A 408 -16.76 -39.94 -1.44
CA GLY A 408 -16.16 -41.24 -1.13
C GLY A 408 -14.90 -41.50 -1.98
N GLY A 409 -13.74 -41.19 -1.40
CA GLY A 409 -12.45 -41.29 -2.07
C GLY A 409 -12.06 -42.70 -2.50
N ASN A 410 -11.17 -42.78 -3.48
CA ASN A 410 -10.65 -44.05 -3.98
C ASN A 410 -9.61 -44.65 -3.02
N GLU A 411 -10.02 -45.60 -2.17
CA GLU A 411 -9.17 -46.34 -1.22
C GLU A 411 -7.91 -46.99 -1.84
N THR A 412 -7.80 -47.09 -3.17
CA THR A 412 -6.63 -47.65 -3.87
C THR A 412 -5.54 -46.62 -4.19
N LEU A 413 -5.82 -45.32 -4.04
CA LEU A 413 -4.83 -44.24 -4.19
C LEU A 413 -3.95 -44.09 -2.92
N PRO A 414 -2.78 -43.42 -2.98
CA PRO A 414 -2.05 -42.94 -1.81
C PRO A 414 -2.88 -42.00 -0.93
N GLY A 415 -2.66 -41.98 0.39
CA GLY A 415 -3.46 -41.19 1.35
C GLY A 415 -3.57 -39.69 1.04
N TRP A 416 -2.48 -39.06 0.57
CA TRP A 416 -2.46 -37.65 0.15
C TRP A 416 -3.29 -37.38 -1.13
N GLN A 417 -3.76 -38.42 -1.83
CA GLN A 417 -4.71 -38.37 -2.95
C GLN A 417 -6.13 -38.84 -2.54
N GLN A 418 -6.37 -39.21 -1.27
CA GLN A 418 -7.66 -39.67 -0.75
C GLN A 418 -8.48 -38.54 -0.08
N GLY A 419 -8.50 -37.35 -0.68
CA GLY A 419 -9.18 -36.18 -0.11
C GLY A 419 -9.28 -35.01 -1.07
N TYR A 420 -9.78 -33.89 -0.55
CA TYR A 420 -9.72 -32.59 -1.22
C TYR A 420 -8.31 -32.04 -1.08
N PHE A 421 -7.73 -31.49 -2.14
CA PHE A 421 -6.37 -30.97 -2.12
C PHE A 421 -6.23 -29.63 -2.83
N TYR A 422 -5.22 -28.88 -2.37
CA TYR A 422 -4.77 -27.61 -2.92
C TYR A 422 -3.27 -27.75 -3.25
N TYR A 423 -2.84 -27.34 -4.44
CA TYR A 423 -1.42 -27.13 -4.73
C TYR A 423 -1.02 -25.77 -4.17
N VAL A 424 -0.17 -25.79 -3.13
CA VAL A 424 0.39 -24.56 -2.54
C VAL A 424 1.62 -24.13 -3.34
N SER A 425 2.41 -25.11 -3.82
CA SER A 425 3.54 -24.86 -4.73
C SER A 425 4.00 -26.13 -5.44
N ILE A 426 4.70 -25.98 -6.56
CA ILE A 426 5.29 -27.07 -7.36
C ILE A 426 6.79 -26.86 -7.57
N HIS A 427 7.49 -27.87 -8.08
CA HIS A 427 8.90 -27.76 -8.45
C HIS A 427 9.11 -26.77 -9.61
N HIS A 428 9.34 -25.50 -9.28
CA HIS A 428 9.71 -24.47 -10.23
C HIS A 428 11.17 -24.66 -10.71
N PRO A 429 11.50 -24.52 -12.01
CA PRO A 429 12.85 -24.78 -12.52
C PRO A 429 13.94 -23.86 -11.95
N ASN A 430 13.59 -22.65 -11.51
CA ASN A 430 14.50 -21.78 -10.74
C ASN A 430 14.48 -22.17 -9.25
N GLU A 431 15.63 -22.55 -8.69
CA GLU A 431 15.80 -22.92 -7.28
C GLU A 431 15.51 -21.75 -6.32
N GLN A 432 15.65 -20.49 -6.75
CA GLN A 432 15.34 -19.31 -5.90
C GLN A 432 13.83 -19.21 -5.61
N VAL A 433 12.98 -19.37 -6.62
CA VAL A 433 11.51 -19.40 -6.44
C VAL A 433 11.07 -20.58 -5.56
N GLN A 434 11.80 -21.70 -5.61
CA GLN A 434 11.59 -22.80 -4.66
C GLN A 434 11.98 -22.39 -3.22
N ALA A 435 13.03 -21.60 -3.04
CA ALA A 435 13.48 -21.13 -1.72
C ALA A 435 12.51 -20.11 -1.09
N GLU A 436 11.88 -19.25 -1.88
CA GLU A 436 10.93 -18.22 -1.40
C GLU A 436 9.79 -18.77 -0.55
N THR A 437 9.38 -19.99 -0.89
CA THR A 437 8.29 -20.78 -0.31
C THR A 437 8.80 -22.00 0.50
N SER A 438 10.11 -22.05 0.79
CA SER A 438 10.75 -23.01 1.71
C SER A 438 10.99 -22.40 3.10
N GLY A 439 11.43 -23.24 4.05
CA GLY A 439 11.79 -22.83 5.41
C GLY A 439 10.81 -23.34 6.46
N ASP A 440 10.86 -22.75 7.65
CA ASP A 440 9.94 -23.07 8.74
C ASP A 440 8.59 -22.39 8.55
N MET A 441 7.52 -23.14 8.78
CA MET A 441 6.14 -22.77 8.48
C MET A 441 5.25 -22.92 9.72
N VAL A 442 4.26 -22.05 9.83
CA VAL A 442 3.09 -22.20 10.72
C VAL A 442 1.86 -22.39 9.83
N ILE A 443 1.10 -23.43 10.12
CA ILE A 443 -0.07 -23.84 9.32
C ILE A 443 -1.25 -24.03 10.27
N GLU A 444 -2.26 -23.18 10.15
CA GLU A 444 -3.43 -23.16 11.03
C GLU A 444 -4.72 -23.32 10.21
N TRP A 445 -5.78 -23.82 10.84
CA TRP A 445 -7.10 -23.94 10.23
C TRP A 445 -8.20 -23.96 11.28
N ARG A 446 -9.41 -23.57 10.90
CA ARG A 446 -10.63 -23.77 11.69
C ARG A 446 -11.39 -25.01 11.24
N GLY A 447 -12.21 -25.55 12.14
CA GLY A 447 -13.05 -26.72 11.92
C GLY A 447 -12.40 -28.07 12.25
N SER A 448 -13.22 -29.12 12.22
CA SER A 448 -12.86 -30.47 12.62
C SER A 448 -12.58 -31.36 11.40
N GLY A 449 -11.33 -31.77 11.24
CA GLY A 449 -10.89 -32.71 10.21
C GLY A 449 -9.38 -32.99 10.27
N THR A 450 -8.92 -33.90 9.43
CA THR A 450 -7.49 -34.21 9.24
C THR A 450 -6.94 -33.34 8.11
N VAL A 451 -6.01 -32.43 8.44
CA VAL A 451 -5.22 -31.68 7.46
C VAL A 451 -3.84 -32.34 7.34
N GLU A 452 -3.52 -32.88 6.15
CA GLU A 452 -2.20 -33.43 5.85
C GLU A 452 -1.41 -32.46 4.97
N ILE A 453 -0.21 -32.08 5.41
CA ILE A 453 0.70 -31.25 4.63
C ILE A 453 1.80 -32.11 4.04
N ARG A 454 1.89 -32.11 2.70
CA ARG A 454 2.82 -32.93 1.94
C ARG A 454 4.27 -32.47 2.12
N ASP A 455 5.17 -33.45 2.30
CA ASP A 455 6.63 -33.29 2.33
C ASP A 455 7.16 -32.28 3.39
N LEU A 456 6.30 -31.88 4.35
CA LEU A 456 6.62 -31.06 5.52
C LEU A 456 7.26 -31.91 6.63
N ILE A 457 8.36 -31.43 7.21
CA ILE A 457 8.98 -32.03 8.39
C ILE A 457 8.36 -31.40 9.64
N VAL A 458 7.24 -31.97 10.08
CA VAL A 458 6.49 -31.53 11.28
C VAL A 458 7.37 -31.54 12.53
N SER A 459 7.41 -30.40 13.24
CA SER A 459 8.08 -30.21 14.53
C SER A 459 7.09 -30.24 15.70
N ASP A 460 5.91 -29.62 15.56
CA ASP A 460 4.80 -29.68 16.51
C ASP A 460 3.43 -29.77 15.81
N ALA A 461 2.43 -30.32 16.50
CA ALA A 461 1.06 -30.43 16.00
C ALA A 461 0.04 -30.42 17.16
N VAL A 462 -0.88 -29.44 17.13
CA VAL A 462 -1.86 -29.15 18.19
C VAL A 462 -3.27 -29.17 17.63
N THR A 463 -4.20 -29.81 18.34
CA THR A 463 -5.64 -29.67 18.09
C THR A 463 -6.18 -28.53 18.94
N LEU A 464 -6.81 -27.53 18.32
CA LEU A 464 -7.41 -26.40 19.02
C LEU A 464 -8.80 -26.78 19.50
N MET A 465 -9.13 -26.45 20.75
CA MET A 465 -10.41 -26.78 21.39
C MET A 465 -11.00 -25.58 22.12
N ASP A 466 -12.33 -25.49 22.17
CA ASP A 466 -13.03 -24.52 23.00
C ASP A 466 -13.04 -24.89 24.50
N ALA A 467 -13.62 -24.02 25.33
CA ALA A 467 -13.71 -24.21 26.78
C ALA A 467 -14.62 -25.40 27.20
N ASP A 468 -15.50 -25.88 26.33
CA ASP A 468 -16.33 -27.09 26.55
C ASP A 468 -15.62 -28.38 26.06
N GLY A 469 -14.52 -28.25 25.31
CA GLY A 469 -13.70 -29.33 24.79
C GLY A 469 -14.07 -29.80 23.38
N ASN A 470 -14.82 -29.01 22.61
CA ASN A 470 -15.10 -29.29 21.20
C ASN A 470 -13.92 -28.85 20.33
N VAL A 471 -13.64 -29.56 19.23
CA VAL A 471 -12.57 -29.19 18.29
C VAL A 471 -13.00 -27.98 17.46
N ILE A 472 -12.24 -26.89 17.54
CA ILE A 472 -12.47 -25.65 16.79
C ILE A 472 -11.49 -25.45 15.64
N GLY A 473 -10.39 -26.21 15.60
CA GLY A 473 -9.36 -26.08 14.58
C GLY A 473 -8.10 -26.89 14.87
N GLY A 474 -7.00 -26.55 14.22
CA GLY A 474 -5.69 -27.13 14.48
C GLY A 474 -4.55 -26.22 14.05
N ARG A 475 -3.36 -26.54 14.57
CA ARG A 475 -2.08 -25.91 14.22
C ARG A 475 -1.02 -26.98 13.99
N VAL A 476 -0.22 -26.80 12.94
CA VAL A 476 0.99 -27.59 12.67
C VAL A 476 2.14 -26.62 12.44
N THR A 477 3.30 -26.91 13.01
CA THR A 477 4.55 -26.23 12.66
C THR A 477 5.54 -27.25 12.10
N GLY A 478 6.42 -26.80 11.21
CA GLY A 478 7.44 -27.66 10.61
C GLY A 478 8.19 -27.02 9.46
N THR A 479 9.26 -27.68 9.03
CA THR A 479 10.12 -27.19 7.95
C THR A 479 9.72 -27.80 6.61
N TRP A 480 9.50 -26.98 5.57
CA TRP A 480 9.55 -27.44 4.18
C TRP A 480 10.99 -27.35 3.65
N PRO A 481 11.62 -28.48 3.28
CA PRO A 481 12.99 -28.45 2.78
C PRO A 481 13.12 -27.71 1.44
N GLU A 482 14.25 -27.02 1.26
CA GLU A 482 14.71 -26.55 -0.05
C GLU A 482 14.75 -27.72 -1.06
N GLY A 483 14.38 -27.45 -2.31
CA GLY A 483 14.32 -28.49 -3.36
C GLY A 483 13.16 -29.48 -3.21
N SER A 484 12.20 -29.26 -2.30
CA SER A 484 10.99 -30.08 -2.19
C SER A 484 10.06 -29.83 -3.40
N GLY A 485 9.71 -30.91 -4.12
CA GLY A 485 9.15 -30.79 -5.47
C GLY A 485 7.63 -30.65 -5.59
N LEU A 486 6.87 -30.77 -4.49
CA LEU A 486 5.41 -30.61 -4.51
C LEU A 486 4.86 -30.28 -3.12
N ARG A 487 4.41 -29.05 -2.91
CA ARG A 487 3.74 -28.60 -1.69
C ARG A 487 2.24 -28.65 -1.89
N MET A 488 1.59 -29.47 -1.08
CA MET A 488 0.16 -29.78 -1.19
C MET A 488 -0.42 -29.88 0.21
N VAL A 489 -1.61 -29.31 0.41
CA VAL A 489 -2.44 -29.57 1.58
C VAL A 489 -3.60 -30.46 1.15
N THR A 490 -3.88 -31.49 1.94
CA THR A 490 -4.97 -32.45 1.71
C THR A 490 -5.89 -32.51 2.93
N ILE A 491 -7.19 -32.26 2.73
CA ILE A 491 -8.25 -32.34 3.75
C ILE A 491 -8.93 -33.71 3.70
N ARG A 492 -8.99 -34.40 4.84
CA ARG A 492 -9.61 -35.73 5.03
C ARG A 492 -10.42 -35.78 6.34
N ASP A 493 -11.26 -36.81 6.48
CA ASP A 493 -11.97 -37.17 7.74
C ASP A 493 -12.71 -36.01 8.46
N MET A 494 -13.28 -35.10 7.66
CA MET A 494 -13.90 -33.84 8.08
C MET A 494 -15.36 -33.99 8.57
N ASP A 495 -15.75 -33.17 9.55
CA ASP A 495 -17.12 -33.05 10.06
C ASP A 495 -17.94 -32.05 9.20
N PRO A 496 -19.06 -32.44 8.55
CA PRO A 496 -19.89 -31.54 7.76
C PRO A 496 -20.59 -30.43 8.57
N ASP A 497 -20.82 -30.64 9.88
CA ASP A 497 -21.45 -29.62 10.74
C ASP A 497 -20.40 -28.61 11.30
N ASN A 498 -19.10 -28.85 11.06
CA ASN A 498 -17.99 -27.97 11.43
C ASN A 498 -16.78 -28.20 10.51
N HIS A 499 -16.94 -27.88 9.22
CA HIS A 499 -16.00 -28.25 8.16
C HIS A 499 -14.67 -27.49 8.24
N VAL A 500 -13.61 -28.07 7.65
CA VAL A 500 -12.27 -27.47 7.63
C VAL A 500 -12.25 -26.28 6.69
N ARG A 501 -11.83 -25.13 7.23
CA ARG A 501 -11.84 -23.81 6.58
C ARG A 501 -10.78 -22.91 7.20
N ASP A 502 -10.72 -21.67 6.74
CA ASP A 502 -9.85 -20.59 7.25
C ASP A 502 -8.38 -21.05 7.37
N ILE A 503 -7.87 -21.66 6.29
CA ILE A 503 -6.53 -22.28 6.29
C ILE A 503 -5.47 -21.20 6.03
N SER A 504 -4.51 -21.10 6.94
CA SER A 504 -3.30 -20.28 6.77
C SER A 504 -2.07 -21.16 6.56
N ILE A 505 -1.15 -20.68 5.72
CA ILE A 505 0.20 -21.24 5.55
C ILE A 505 1.16 -20.06 5.48
N VAL A 506 1.83 -19.76 6.58
CA VAL A 506 2.67 -18.57 6.74
C VAL A 506 4.08 -19.00 7.13
N LYS A 507 5.09 -18.29 6.63
CA LYS A 507 6.48 -18.50 7.06
C LYS A 507 6.61 -18.11 8.54
N ALA A 508 7.30 -18.91 9.35
CA ALA A 508 7.38 -18.67 10.80
C ALA A 508 7.98 -17.29 11.14
N GLU A 509 8.92 -16.79 10.32
CA GLU A 509 9.54 -15.46 10.45
C GLU A 509 8.60 -14.28 10.13
N TYR A 510 7.39 -14.53 9.60
CA TYR A 510 6.37 -13.51 9.31
C TYR A 510 5.04 -13.80 10.02
N LYS A 511 4.99 -14.75 10.97
CA LYS A 511 3.73 -15.12 11.64
C LYS A 511 3.18 -13.94 12.45
N ASP A 512 4.04 -13.23 13.16
CA ASP A 512 3.65 -12.10 14.00
C ASP A 512 3.11 -10.92 13.19
N MET A 513 3.63 -10.72 11.97
CA MET A 513 3.16 -9.72 11.00
C MET A 513 1.80 -10.09 10.41
N TYR A 514 1.57 -11.36 10.07
CA TYR A 514 0.27 -11.86 9.62
C TYR A 514 -0.80 -11.81 10.74
N ASP A 515 -0.39 -12.10 11.98
CA ASP A 515 -1.26 -12.01 13.15
C ASP A 515 -1.60 -10.53 13.47
N ALA A 516 -0.70 -9.58 13.18
CA ALA A 516 -0.98 -8.15 13.17
C ALA A 516 -1.89 -7.67 12.02
N GLY A 517 -2.29 -8.55 11.08
CA GLY A 517 -3.20 -8.24 9.98
C GLY A 517 -2.55 -8.02 8.60
N ALA A 518 -1.23 -8.23 8.46
CA ALA A 518 -0.55 -8.03 7.19
C ALA A 518 -0.96 -9.08 6.13
N ILE A 519 -1.19 -8.61 4.90
CA ILE A 519 -1.52 -9.45 3.74
C ILE A 519 -0.27 -9.81 2.95
N PHE A 520 0.61 -8.84 2.71
CA PHE A 520 1.65 -8.92 1.68
C PHE A 520 3.00 -9.38 2.22
N ASP A 521 3.73 -10.14 1.40
CA ASP A 521 5.09 -10.52 1.72
C ASP A 521 6.01 -9.28 1.62
N PRO A 522 6.77 -8.92 2.67
CA PRO A 522 7.60 -7.71 2.63
C PRO A 522 8.69 -7.77 1.56
N ARG A 523 9.05 -8.97 1.08
CA ARG A 523 9.97 -9.15 -0.06
C ARG A 523 9.30 -8.84 -1.40
N TYR A 524 7.97 -8.96 -1.50
CA TYR A 524 7.19 -8.52 -2.65
C TYR A 524 6.98 -7.00 -2.62
N LEU A 525 6.62 -6.44 -1.46
CA LEU A 525 6.50 -5.00 -1.26
C LEU A 525 7.78 -4.27 -1.69
N ALA A 526 8.95 -4.80 -1.31
CA ALA A 526 10.27 -4.29 -1.72
C ALA A 526 10.53 -4.25 -3.25
N THR A 527 9.68 -4.86 -4.08
CA THR A 527 9.77 -4.78 -5.56
C THR A 527 8.87 -3.72 -6.20
N ILE A 528 7.93 -3.14 -5.44
CA ILE A 528 6.87 -2.24 -5.94
C ILE A 528 6.63 -0.99 -5.09
N GLN A 529 7.16 -0.94 -3.87
CA GLN A 529 7.29 0.31 -3.11
C GLN A 529 8.03 1.37 -3.94
N ASP A 530 7.91 2.63 -3.54
CA ASP A 530 8.56 3.76 -4.23
C ASP A 530 8.11 3.94 -5.70
N HIS A 531 6.96 3.40 -6.12
CA HIS A 531 6.36 3.60 -7.45
C HIS A 531 5.11 4.50 -7.38
N HIS A 532 4.89 5.34 -8.40
CA HIS A 532 3.75 6.26 -8.46
C HIS A 532 2.41 5.56 -8.67
N THR A 533 2.37 4.46 -9.44
CA THR A 533 1.12 3.80 -9.82
C THR A 533 1.30 2.29 -9.93
N LEU A 534 0.34 1.53 -9.41
CA LEU A 534 0.28 0.06 -9.57
C LEU A 534 -0.82 -0.30 -10.58
N ARG A 535 -0.49 -0.96 -11.70
CA ARG A 535 -1.49 -1.39 -12.69
C ARG A 535 -1.93 -2.84 -12.44
N PHE A 536 -3.18 -3.01 -12.05
CA PHE A 536 -3.78 -4.27 -11.58
C PHE A 536 -4.32 -5.18 -12.72
N MET A 537 -3.88 -5.00 -13.96
CA MET A 537 -4.41 -5.72 -15.15
C MET A 537 -4.46 -7.26 -14.99
N ASP A 538 -3.38 -7.85 -14.50
CA ASP A 538 -3.33 -9.30 -14.26
C ASP A 538 -4.10 -9.68 -12.98
N TRP A 539 -4.03 -8.83 -11.96
CA TRP A 539 -4.64 -9.00 -10.63
C TRP A 539 -6.18 -8.88 -10.61
N MET A 540 -6.77 -8.30 -11.66
CA MET A 540 -8.22 -8.29 -11.91
C MET A 540 -8.65 -9.37 -12.92
N GLY A 541 -7.73 -10.20 -13.41
CA GLY A 541 -8.01 -11.24 -14.41
C GLY A 541 -8.59 -10.68 -15.71
N THR A 542 -8.07 -9.55 -16.19
CA THR A 542 -8.73 -8.72 -17.23
C THR A 542 -8.75 -9.37 -18.63
N ASN A 543 -7.65 -10.00 -19.06
CA ASN A 543 -7.54 -10.59 -20.39
C ASN A 543 -8.39 -11.86 -20.51
N GLY A 544 -9.27 -11.92 -21.52
CA GLY A 544 -10.20 -13.05 -21.70
C GLY A 544 -11.23 -13.24 -20.58
N SER A 545 -11.45 -12.23 -19.73
CA SER A 545 -12.23 -12.37 -18.49
C SER A 545 -13.67 -12.86 -18.70
N ASP A 546 -14.16 -13.65 -17.73
CA ASP A 546 -15.56 -14.07 -17.57
C ASP A 546 -16.25 -13.38 -16.37
N VAL A 547 -15.59 -12.42 -15.71
CA VAL A 547 -16.22 -11.60 -14.64
C VAL A 547 -17.32 -10.71 -15.24
N THR A 548 -18.55 -10.86 -14.73
CA THR A 548 -19.73 -10.12 -15.19
C THR A 548 -20.32 -9.21 -14.13
N SER A 549 -20.19 -9.56 -12.85
CA SER A 549 -20.83 -8.89 -11.71
C SER A 549 -19.93 -8.95 -10.47
N VAL A 550 -20.25 -8.16 -9.44
CA VAL A 550 -19.52 -8.21 -8.16
C VAL A 550 -19.55 -9.60 -7.49
N ALA A 551 -20.55 -10.44 -7.78
CA ALA A 551 -20.64 -11.80 -7.26
C ALA A 551 -19.64 -12.79 -7.90
N ASP A 552 -18.98 -12.41 -8.99
CA ASP A 552 -17.91 -13.19 -9.62
C ASP A 552 -16.54 -12.95 -8.96
N VAL A 553 -16.40 -11.83 -8.23
CA VAL A 553 -15.20 -11.45 -7.46
C VAL A 553 -15.06 -12.32 -6.21
N TYR A 554 -13.83 -12.55 -5.74
CA TYR A 554 -13.60 -13.20 -4.46
C TYR A 554 -13.72 -12.24 -3.28
N GLY A 555 -14.36 -12.68 -2.19
CA GLY A 555 -14.26 -12.00 -0.90
C GLY A 555 -12.96 -12.35 -0.18
N MET A 556 -12.63 -11.57 0.85
CA MET A 556 -11.42 -11.75 1.68
C MET A 556 -11.26 -13.19 2.21
N ASP A 557 -12.35 -13.82 2.63
CA ASP A 557 -12.35 -15.15 3.29
C ASP A 557 -12.14 -16.34 2.35
N SER A 558 -12.13 -16.09 1.03
CA SER A 558 -11.98 -17.12 0.01
C SER A 558 -10.75 -18.01 0.25
N ALA A 559 -10.92 -19.33 0.08
CA ALA A 559 -9.90 -20.34 0.35
C ALA A 559 -8.61 -20.16 -0.47
N THR A 560 -8.75 -19.58 -1.66
CA THR A 560 -7.70 -19.02 -2.51
C THR A 560 -8.32 -17.92 -3.35
N TRP A 561 -7.52 -16.95 -3.77
CA TRP A 561 -7.93 -15.94 -4.75
C TRP A 561 -7.50 -16.32 -6.17
N ALA A 562 -6.76 -17.41 -6.40
CA ALA A 562 -6.31 -17.80 -7.75
C ALA A 562 -7.42 -18.51 -8.55
N ILE A 563 -7.71 -18.07 -9.78
CA ILE A 563 -8.68 -18.71 -10.68
C ILE A 563 -8.01 -19.82 -11.53
N ASN A 564 -8.75 -20.90 -11.74
CA ASN A 564 -8.67 -21.68 -12.99
C ASN A 564 -10.08 -22.18 -13.35
N SER A 565 -10.86 -21.28 -13.94
CA SER A 565 -12.30 -21.38 -14.24
C SER A 565 -13.26 -21.56 -13.04
N ARG A 566 -14.13 -20.55 -12.82
CA ARG A 566 -15.46 -20.74 -12.21
C ARG A 566 -16.55 -21.04 -13.26
N VAL A 567 -16.25 -20.90 -14.57
CA VAL A 567 -17.28 -20.70 -15.63
C VAL A 567 -17.22 -21.67 -16.83
N THR A 568 -16.11 -22.38 -17.12
CA THR A 568 -15.99 -23.21 -18.34
C THR A 568 -16.09 -24.72 -18.12
N SER A 569 -16.96 -25.39 -18.87
CA SER A 569 -17.27 -26.82 -18.78
C SER A 569 -16.35 -27.73 -19.63
N THR A 570 -15.13 -27.26 -19.93
CA THR A 570 -14.20 -27.87 -20.89
C THR A 570 -12.81 -28.09 -20.27
N PRO A 571 -12.54 -29.28 -19.69
CA PRO A 571 -11.23 -29.60 -19.14
C PRO A 571 -10.26 -30.04 -20.25
N ASP A 572 -9.52 -29.09 -20.83
CA ASP A 572 -8.38 -29.38 -21.72
C ASP A 572 -7.07 -28.94 -21.07
N ILE A 573 -6.71 -29.65 -19.98
CA ILE A 573 -5.48 -29.53 -19.20
C ILE A 573 -4.24 -30.02 -19.98
N SER A 574 -4.03 -29.43 -21.15
CA SER A 574 -2.81 -29.53 -21.96
C SER A 574 -1.64 -28.79 -21.30
N GLU A 575 -0.40 -29.15 -21.61
CA GLU A 575 0.77 -28.53 -20.97
C GLU A 575 0.89 -27.01 -21.28
N ASP A 576 0.31 -26.53 -22.39
CA ASP A 576 0.21 -25.10 -22.72
C ASP A 576 -0.93 -24.38 -21.96
N SER A 577 -1.97 -25.09 -21.51
CA SER A 577 -3.06 -24.53 -20.69
C SER A 577 -2.69 -24.25 -19.23
N GLN A 578 -1.43 -24.47 -18.86
CA GLN A 578 -0.90 -24.19 -17.52
C GLN A 578 -0.78 -22.70 -17.21
N MET A 579 -1.05 -21.81 -18.17
CA MET A 579 -1.27 -20.38 -17.91
C MET A 579 -2.55 -20.20 -17.10
N SER A 580 -2.43 -20.28 -15.77
CA SER A 580 -3.50 -19.83 -14.88
C SER A 580 -3.64 -18.33 -15.04
N ILE A 581 -4.77 -17.88 -15.55
CA ILE A 581 -5.17 -16.47 -15.47
C ILE A 581 -5.28 -16.17 -13.97
N PRO A 582 -4.60 -15.15 -13.43
CA PRO A 582 -4.73 -14.82 -12.02
C PRO A 582 -6.19 -14.51 -11.71
N GLY A 583 -6.62 -14.83 -10.50
CA GLY A 583 -8.00 -14.55 -10.15
C GLY A 583 -8.24 -13.06 -9.97
N HIS A 584 -9.50 -12.66 -10.12
CA HIS A 584 -9.89 -11.32 -9.74
C HIS A 584 -9.82 -11.19 -8.22
N LEU A 585 -8.83 -10.46 -7.71
CA LEU A 585 -8.67 -10.20 -6.28
C LEU A 585 -9.85 -9.42 -5.69
N PRO A 586 -10.08 -9.49 -4.37
CA PRO A 586 -10.96 -8.56 -3.67
C PRO A 586 -10.51 -7.10 -3.94
N PHE A 587 -11.45 -6.16 -4.00
CA PHE A 587 -11.13 -4.74 -4.15
C PHE A 587 -10.33 -4.24 -2.93
N GLU A 588 -10.67 -4.78 -1.77
CA GLU A 588 -10.05 -4.61 -0.47
C GLU A 588 -8.52 -4.84 -0.52
N VAL A 589 -8.08 -5.92 -1.18
CA VAL A 589 -6.64 -6.25 -1.31
C VAL A 589 -5.92 -5.23 -2.19
N MET A 590 -6.53 -4.82 -3.31
CA MET A 590 -5.89 -3.90 -4.26
C MET A 590 -5.80 -2.47 -3.70
N VAL A 591 -6.82 -2.02 -2.95
CA VAL A 591 -6.79 -0.73 -2.25
C VAL A 591 -5.84 -0.78 -1.05
N GLN A 592 -5.85 -1.85 -0.23
CA GLN A 592 -4.88 -1.95 0.87
C GLN A 592 -3.44 -1.89 0.34
N LEU A 593 -3.12 -2.57 -0.76
CA LEU A 593 -1.78 -2.48 -1.34
C LEU A 593 -1.41 -1.05 -1.77
N ALA A 594 -2.35 -0.34 -2.40
CA ALA A 594 -2.16 1.04 -2.85
C ALA A 594 -1.87 1.99 -1.68
N ASN A 595 -2.63 1.88 -0.59
CA ASN A 595 -2.40 2.64 0.65
C ASN A 595 -1.07 2.23 1.31
N GLU A 596 -0.81 0.92 1.44
CA GLU A 596 0.34 0.36 2.17
C GLU A 596 1.71 0.68 1.52
N VAL A 597 1.77 0.87 0.19
CA VAL A 597 2.99 1.32 -0.51
C VAL A 597 2.96 2.77 -0.99
N GLY A 598 1.89 3.52 -0.68
CA GLY A 598 1.72 4.91 -1.10
C GLY A 598 1.72 5.09 -2.62
N ALA A 599 0.84 4.41 -3.36
CA ALA A 599 0.83 4.44 -4.83
C ALA A 599 -0.58 4.55 -5.42
N ASP A 600 -0.75 5.36 -6.47
CA ASP A 600 -2.03 5.49 -7.18
C ASP A 600 -2.47 4.12 -7.76
N PRO A 601 -3.69 3.62 -7.50
CA PRO A 601 -4.14 2.37 -8.09
C PRO A 601 -4.62 2.58 -9.53
N TRP A 602 -4.22 1.71 -10.46
CA TRP A 602 -4.76 1.65 -11.83
C TRP A 602 -5.53 0.33 -12.03
N PHE A 603 -6.85 0.42 -12.00
CA PHE A 603 -7.78 -0.69 -12.17
C PHE A 603 -8.13 -0.93 -13.64
N ASN A 604 -8.21 -2.20 -14.05
CA ASN A 604 -8.59 -2.64 -15.40
C ASN A 604 -9.92 -3.39 -15.36
N ILE A 605 -11.03 -2.65 -15.51
CA ILE A 605 -12.40 -3.14 -15.40
C ILE A 605 -12.66 -4.24 -16.46
N PRO A 606 -13.03 -5.48 -16.07
CA PRO A 606 -13.35 -6.54 -17.02
C PRO A 606 -14.41 -6.12 -18.06
N LEU A 607 -14.22 -6.43 -19.34
CA LEU A 607 -15.08 -5.93 -20.42
C LEU A 607 -16.57 -6.29 -20.25
N LYS A 608 -16.85 -7.46 -19.64
CA LYS A 608 -18.20 -7.98 -19.42
C LYS A 608 -18.87 -7.44 -18.15
N ALA A 609 -18.17 -6.62 -17.36
CA ALA A 609 -18.66 -6.11 -16.08
C ALA A 609 -19.88 -5.20 -16.24
N ASP A 610 -20.94 -5.52 -15.49
CA ASP A 610 -22.16 -4.73 -15.40
C ASP A 610 -21.98 -3.43 -14.60
N ASP A 611 -23.02 -2.60 -14.58
CA ASP A 611 -22.98 -1.30 -13.90
C ASP A 611 -22.87 -1.45 -12.38
N ASP A 612 -23.32 -2.56 -11.80
CA ASP A 612 -23.35 -2.75 -10.35
C ASP A 612 -22.00 -3.24 -9.82
N TYR A 613 -21.23 -4.00 -10.62
CA TYR A 613 -19.79 -4.17 -10.42
C TYR A 613 -19.05 -2.83 -10.45
N VAL A 614 -19.31 -1.98 -11.46
CA VAL A 614 -18.58 -0.71 -11.61
C VAL A 614 -18.89 0.24 -10.45
N ARG A 615 -20.14 0.29 -10.00
CA ARG A 615 -20.51 0.98 -8.75
C ARG A 615 -19.73 0.44 -7.56
N ALA A 616 -19.81 -0.86 -7.29
CA ALA A 616 -19.17 -1.47 -6.12
C ALA A 616 -17.66 -1.17 -6.05
N LEU A 617 -16.96 -1.26 -7.19
CA LEU A 617 -15.54 -0.88 -7.29
C LEU A 617 -15.33 0.62 -7.00
N VAL A 618 -16.05 1.51 -7.67
CA VAL A 618 -15.88 2.96 -7.52
C VAL A 618 -16.22 3.43 -6.11
N SER A 619 -17.36 3.02 -5.54
CA SER A 619 -17.79 3.41 -4.20
C SER A 619 -16.79 2.93 -3.15
N TYR A 620 -16.30 1.68 -3.26
CA TYR A 620 -15.30 1.15 -2.34
C TYR A 620 -13.98 1.95 -2.41
N VAL A 621 -13.49 2.23 -3.62
CA VAL A 621 -12.26 3.03 -3.82
C VAL A 621 -12.45 4.47 -3.36
N ALA A 622 -13.65 5.06 -3.50
CA ALA A 622 -13.92 6.41 -3.01
C ALA A 622 -13.89 6.53 -1.48
N GLU A 623 -14.27 5.45 -0.78
CA GLU A 623 -14.39 5.37 0.68
C GLU A 623 -13.11 4.87 1.38
N HIS A 624 -12.29 4.04 0.73
CA HIS A 624 -11.15 3.33 1.38
C HIS A 624 -9.75 3.67 0.83
N LEU A 625 -9.62 4.36 -0.30
CA LEU A 625 -8.32 4.82 -0.81
C LEU A 625 -7.87 6.07 -0.04
N ASP A 626 -6.62 6.11 0.41
CA ASP A 626 -6.06 7.26 1.16
C ASP A 626 -6.22 8.59 0.41
N GLU A 627 -6.58 9.67 1.11
CA GLU A 627 -7.03 10.92 0.47
C GLU A 627 -6.00 11.54 -0.51
N GLY A 628 -4.70 11.36 -0.27
CA GLY A 628 -3.63 11.86 -1.14
C GLY A 628 -3.44 11.09 -2.46
N LEU A 629 -3.98 9.88 -2.58
CA LEU A 629 -3.86 9.01 -3.76
C LEU A 629 -5.02 9.22 -4.74
N VAL A 630 -4.76 9.01 -6.03
CA VAL A 630 -5.71 9.22 -7.13
C VAL A 630 -5.91 7.96 -7.96
N ALA A 631 -7.11 7.39 -7.89
CA ALA A 631 -7.46 6.17 -8.63
C ALA A 631 -7.56 6.40 -10.14
N LYS A 632 -7.00 5.48 -10.91
CA LYS A 632 -7.10 5.41 -12.37
C LYS A 632 -7.90 4.18 -12.77
N PHE A 633 -8.74 4.31 -13.79
CA PHE A 633 -9.58 3.24 -14.31
C PHE A 633 -9.37 3.08 -15.81
N GLU A 634 -9.34 1.85 -16.32
CA GLU A 634 -9.29 1.53 -17.75
C GLU A 634 -10.37 0.48 -18.05
N LEU A 635 -11.07 0.62 -19.17
CA LEU A 635 -11.97 -0.43 -19.65
C LEU A 635 -11.14 -1.57 -20.27
N SER A 636 -11.07 -2.70 -19.59
CA SER A 636 -10.38 -3.92 -20.01
C SER A 636 -8.90 -3.66 -20.34
N ASN A 637 -8.34 -4.38 -21.32
CA ASN A 637 -6.96 -4.26 -21.78
C ASN A 637 -6.91 -4.52 -23.30
N GLU A 638 -6.19 -3.68 -24.05
CA GLU A 638 -6.01 -3.76 -25.51
C GLU A 638 -7.24 -4.22 -26.32
N VAL A 639 -8.39 -3.54 -26.19
CA VAL A 639 -9.64 -3.84 -26.92
C VAL A 639 -9.58 -3.43 -28.42
N TRP A 640 -8.40 -3.60 -29.01
CA TRP A 640 -8.05 -3.43 -30.40
C TRP A 640 -7.20 -4.60 -30.93
N ASN A 641 -6.64 -5.44 -30.05
CA ASN A 641 -5.69 -6.51 -30.38
C ASN A 641 -6.43 -7.82 -30.73
N TRP A 642 -6.13 -8.39 -31.90
CA TRP A 642 -6.77 -9.61 -32.44
C TRP A 642 -5.91 -10.87 -32.29
N ALA A 643 -4.86 -10.83 -31.48
CA ALA A 643 -4.02 -11.98 -31.18
C ALA A 643 -4.82 -13.11 -30.46
N TYR A 644 -4.13 -14.24 -30.26
CA TYR A 644 -4.56 -15.27 -29.34
C TYR A 644 -4.42 -14.77 -27.90
N GLY A 645 -5.39 -15.07 -27.02
CA GLY A 645 -5.45 -14.56 -25.63
C GLY A 645 -6.25 -13.25 -25.45
N PHE A 646 -6.49 -12.49 -26.53
CA PHE A 646 -7.22 -11.20 -26.48
C PHE A 646 -8.69 -11.34 -26.90
N ASP A 647 -9.41 -12.30 -26.30
CA ASP A 647 -10.81 -12.58 -26.69
C ASP A 647 -11.78 -11.42 -26.37
N GLN A 648 -11.40 -10.49 -25.49
CA GLN A 648 -12.14 -9.25 -25.24
C GLN A 648 -12.42 -8.43 -26.52
N VAL A 649 -11.55 -8.45 -27.55
CA VAL A 649 -11.85 -7.71 -28.80
C VAL A 649 -13.02 -8.32 -29.58
N ARG A 650 -13.20 -9.65 -29.46
CA ARG A 650 -14.27 -10.43 -30.12
C ARG A 650 -15.60 -10.22 -29.41
N GLU A 651 -15.55 -10.22 -28.08
CA GLU A 651 -16.70 -9.87 -27.23
C GLU A 651 -17.13 -8.41 -27.45
N ALA A 652 -16.19 -7.45 -27.53
CA ALA A 652 -16.49 -6.06 -27.85
C ALA A 652 -17.11 -5.90 -29.25
N SER A 653 -16.64 -6.66 -30.25
CA SER A 653 -17.26 -6.72 -31.59
C SER A 653 -18.70 -7.25 -31.51
N LEU A 654 -18.94 -8.31 -30.75
CA LEU A 654 -20.28 -8.87 -30.56
C LEU A 654 -21.20 -7.85 -29.87
N LEU A 655 -20.76 -7.20 -28.80
CA LEU A 655 -21.53 -6.21 -28.05
C LEU A 655 -21.85 -4.98 -28.93
N GLY A 656 -20.84 -4.37 -29.57
CA GLY A 656 -21.00 -3.22 -30.45
C GLY A 656 -21.84 -3.50 -31.71
N SER A 657 -21.80 -4.73 -32.24
CA SER A 657 -22.62 -5.13 -33.39
C SER A 657 -24.06 -5.55 -33.03
N GLY A 658 -24.46 -5.43 -31.76
CA GLY A 658 -25.77 -5.87 -31.27
C GLY A 658 -25.96 -7.40 -31.33
N GLY A 659 -24.87 -8.15 -31.17
CA GLY A 659 -24.81 -9.61 -31.23
C GLY A 659 -24.87 -10.17 -32.64
N THR A 660 -24.29 -9.49 -33.65
CA THR A 660 -24.44 -9.88 -35.06
C THR A 660 -23.14 -10.18 -35.82
N ASP A 661 -21.98 -9.69 -35.37
CA ASP A 661 -20.67 -10.02 -35.93
C ASP A 661 -19.57 -10.03 -34.83
N GLU A 662 -18.74 -11.07 -34.82
CA GLU A 662 -17.58 -11.24 -33.91
C GLU A 662 -16.26 -10.76 -34.54
N GLY A 663 -16.31 -10.28 -35.79
CA GLY A 663 -15.17 -9.77 -36.56
C GLY A 663 -15.27 -8.30 -37.00
N ASP A 664 -16.25 -7.52 -36.52
CA ASP A 664 -16.35 -6.10 -36.80
C ASP A 664 -15.45 -5.29 -35.85
N ILE A 665 -14.21 -5.11 -36.31
CA ILE A 665 -13.17 -4.30 -35.66
C ILE A 665 -13.55 -2.83 -35.44
N ARG A 666 -14.54 -2.29 -36.16
CA ARG A 666 -15.06 -0.94 -35.91
C ARG A 666 -16.05 -0.97 -34.76
N ALA A 667 -16.98 -1.92 -34.78
CA ALA A 667 -17.95 -2.10 -33.70
C ALA A 667 -17.29 -2.31 -32.33
N ALA A 668 -16.18 -3.06 -32.26
CA ALA A 668 -15.41 -3.25 -31.03
C ALA A 668 -14.88 -1.94 -30.42
N ARG A 669 -14.36 -1.04 -31.26
CA ARG A 669 -13.75 0.24 -30.84
C ARG A 669 -14.80 1.30 -30.53
N GLU A 670 -15.90 1.32 -31.29
CA GLU A 670 -17.05 2.17 -31.00
C GLU A 670 -17.75 1.73 -29.70
N TYR A 671 -17.80 0.42 -29.42
CA TYR A 671 -18.27 -0.10 -28.14
C TYR A 671 -17.38 0.30 -26.97
N TYR A 672 -16.04 0.26 -27.13
CA TYR A 672 -15.10 0.73 -26.10
C TYR A 672 -15.39 2.17 -25.67
N GLY A 673 -15.50 3.11 -26.63
CA GLY A 673 -15.81 4.50 -26.33
C GLY A 673 -17.19 4.70 -25.69
N TYR A 674 -18.19 4.00 -26.20
CA TYR A 674 -19.56 4.03 -25.65
C TYR A 674 -19.59 3.52 -24.20
N ARG A 675 -18.93 2.39 -23.90
CA ARG A 675 -18.92 1.79 -22.56
C ARG A 675 -18.07 2.61 -21.57
N SER A 676 -16.93 3.15 -21.98
CA SER A 676 -16.15 4.08 -21.15
C SER A 676 -16.93 5.35 -20.82
N ALA A 677 -17.72 5.88 -21.75
CA ALA A 677 -18.59 7.04 -21.46
C ALA A 677 -19.68 6.71 -20.42
N GLN A 678 -20.22 5.47 -20.40
CA GLN A 678 -21.09 5.03 -19.30
C GLN A 678 -20.35 4.94 -17.95
N ILE A 679 -19.11 4.43 -17.96
CA ILE A 679 -18.29 4.30 -16.75
C ILE A 679 -17.97 5.67 -16.15
N ARG A 680 -17.66 6.70 -16.96
CA ARG A 680 -17.43 8.07 -16.45
C ARG A 680 -18.65 8.65 -15.75
N GLU A 681 -19.86 8.38 -16.23
CA GLU A 681 -21.08 8.83 -15.55
C GLU A 681 -21.25 8.12 -14.20
N ILE A 682 -21.02 6.80 -14.12
CA ILE A 682 -21.04 6.05 -12.85
C ILE A 682 -19.97 6.59 -11.87
N MET A 683 -18.75 6.84 -12.34
CA MET A 683 -17.69 7.48 -11.53
C MET A 683 -18.14 8.84 -10.96
N THR A 684 -18.85 9.64 -11.77
CA THR A 684 -19.35 10.96 -11.38
C THR A 684 -20.56 10.88 -10.43
N GLU A 685 -21.35 9.81 -10.50
CA GLU A 685 -22.50 9.57 -9.61
C GLU A 685 -22.09 9.02 -8.24
N GLU A 686 -21.16 8.06 -8.18
CA GLU A 686 -20.78 7.34 -6.96
C GLU A 686 -19.67 8.01 -6.16
N ALA A 687 -18.75 8.75 -6.80
CA ALA A 687 -17.60 9.40 -6.17
C ALA A 687 -17.64 10.96 -6.25
N PRO A 688 -18.74 11.64 -5.85
CA PRO A 688 -18.97 13.05 -6.14
C PRO A 688 -18.02 13.98 -5.36
N GLY A 689 -16.89 14.34 -5.99
CA GLY A 689 -15.88 15.25 -5.43
C GLY A 689 -14.61 14.56 -4.93
N ARG A 690 -14.56 13.21 -4.93
CA ARG A 690 -13.31 12.46 -4.86
C ARG A 690 -12.68 12.48 -6.26
N GLU A 691 -11.37 12.63 -6.34
CA GLU A 691 -10.70 12.69 -7.64
C GLU A 691 -10.36 11.28 -8.17
N MET A 692 -10.73 11.04 -9.43
CA MET A 692 -10.54 9.78 -10.13
C MET A 692 -10.34 10.03 -11.63
N GLN A 693 -9.55 9.19 -12.28
CA GLN A 693 -9.14 9.33 -13.69
C GLN A 693 -9.64 8.13 -14.51
N LEU A 694 -10.12 8.37 -15.73
CA LEU A 694 -10.48 7.33 -16.71
C LEU A 694 -9.52 7.38 -17.89
N ILE A 695 -8.94 6.23 -18.22
CA ILE A 695 -7.80 6.08 -19.11
C ILE A 695 -8.23 5.40 -20.42
N MET A 696 -7.74 5.92 -21.55
CA MET A 696 -7.99 5.38 -22.88
C MET A 696 -6.79 4.59 -23.40
N GLY A 697 -6.83 3.26 -23.33
CA GLY A 697 -5.81 2.39 -23.93
C GLY A 697 -5.93 2.31 -25.46
N THR A 698 -4.86 2.62 -26.21
CA THR A 698 -4.84 2.54 -27.68
C THR A 698 -3.51 2.03 -28.25
N GLN A 699 -3.56 1.53 -29.48
CA GLN A 699 -2.39 1.08 -30.22
C GLN A 699 -1.50 2.24 -30.71
N THR A 700 -0.25 2.27 -30.24
CA THR A 700 0.74 3.34 -30.47
C THR A 700 0.95 3.72 -31.95
N VAL A 701 0.98 2.73 -32.85
CA VAL A 701 1.44 2.92 -34.25
C VAL A 701 0.31 3.04 -35.28
N TYR A 702 -0.95 2.88 -34.86
CA TYR A 702 -2.13 2.89 -35.74
C TYR A 702 -3.21 3.86 -35.22
N TYR A 703 -2.97 5.16 -35.36
CA TYR A 703 -3.80 6.27 -34.84
C TYR A 703 -5.31 6.20 -35.18
N ASP A 704 -5.70 5.51 -36.26
CA ASP A 704 -7.11 5.28 -36.61
C ASP A 704 -7.81 4.25 -35.69
N VAL A 705 -7.09 3.60 -34.76
CA VAL A 705 -7.66 2.86 -33.63
C VAL A 705 -8.36 3.84 -32.67
N ALA A 706 -7.62 4.84 -32.20
CA ALA A 706 -8.08 5.82 -31.23
C ALA A 706 -9.30 6.62 -31.74
N ARG A 707 -9.28 7.05 -33.01
CA ARG A 707 -10.39 7.79 -33.65
C ARG A 707 -11.72 7.04 -33.73
N MET A 708 -11.73 5.71 -33.56
CA MET A 708 -12.98 4.95 -33.51
C MET A 708 -13.61 4.94 -32.11
N VAL A 709 -12.81 5.20 -31.06
CA VAL A 709 -13.31 5.39 -29.67
C VAL A 709 -14.10 6.70 -29.56
N GLU A 710 -13.58 7.77 -30.17
CA GLU A 710 -14.26 9.08 -30.30
C GLU A 710 -15.68 8.96 -30.86
N THR A 711 -15.88 8.15 -31.92
CA THR A 711 -17.21 7.90 -32.49
C THR A 711 -18.16 7.16 -31.52
N GLY A 712 -17.62 6.35 -30.60
CA GLY A 712 -18.38 5.71 -29.52
C GLY A 712 -18.86 6.69 -28.45
N VAL A 713 -17.97 7.61 -28.04
CA VAL A 713 -18.27 8.69 -27.08
C VAL A 713 -19.33 9.64 -27.65
N GLU A 714 -19.17 10.09 -28.90
CA GLU A 714 -20.18 10.90 -29.61
C GLU A 714 -21.55 10.21 -29.62
N ALA A 715 -21.58 8.90 -29.88
CA ALA A 715 -22.82 8.13 -29.96
C ALA A 715 -23.55 8.06 -28.61
N TYR A 716 -22.85 7.76 -27.52
CA TYR A 716 -23.46 7.71 -26.18
C TYR A 716 -24.08 9.05 -25.78
N TYR A 717 -23.32 10.14 -25.91
CA TYR A 717 -23.82 11.46 -25.51
C TYR A 717 -24.93 12.00 -26.42
N ALA A 718 -24.93 11.64 -27.71
CA ALA A 718 -26.03 11.93 -28.62
C ALA A 718 -27.34 11.22 -28.20
N GLU A 719 -27.28 10.00 -27.63
CA GLU A 719 -28.45 9.33 -27.06
C GLU A 719 -28.96 10.02 -25.78
N GLN A 720 -28.05 10.56 -24.96
CA GLN A 720 -28.40 11.44 -23.83
C GLN A 720 -28.88 12.85 -24.26
N GLY A 721 -28.86 13.16 -25.57
CA GLY A 721 -29.34 14.43 -26.12
C GLY A 721 -28.38 15.61 -25.94
N ARG A 722 -27.10 15.36 -25.64
CA ARG A 722 -26.02 16.35 -25.57
C ARG A 722 -24.93 16.07 -26.62
N SER A 723 -23.99 16.99 -26.75
CA SER A 723 -22.64 16.67 -27.22
C SER A 723 -21.78 16.30 -26.02
N GLY A 724 -20.71 15.55 -26.24
CA GLY A 724 -19.57 15.49 -25.33
C GLY A 724 -18.31 15.20 -26.13
N GLU A 725 -17.20 15.76 -25.67
CA GLU A 725 -15.86 15.63 -26.25
C GLU A 725 -15.10 14.47 -25.57
N MET A 726 -13.91 14.12 -26.06
CA MET A 726 -13.10 13.05 -25.46
C MET A 726 -12.69 13.34 -24.00
N SER A 727 -12.45 14.61 -23.67
CA SER A 727 -12.15 15.09 -22.31
C SER A 727 -13.38 15.27 -21.40
N ASP A 728 -14.60 15.00 -21.89
CA ASP A 728 -15.76 14.76 -21.01
C ASP A 728 -15.78 13.31 -20.47
N VAL A 729 -14.97 12.40 -21.04
CA VAL A 729 -14.91 10.97 -20.67
C VAL A 729 -13.59 10.57 -20.04
N PHE A 730 -12.48 10.87 -20.70
CA PHE A 730 -11.13 10.42 -20.35
C PHE A 730 -10.26 11.59 -19.91
N ASP A 731 -9.21 11.29 -19.15
CA ASP A 731 -8.22 12.29 -18.67
C ASP A 731 -6.84 12.05 -19.31
N ALA A 732 -6.53 10.81 -19.72
CA ALA A 732 -5.28 10.46 -20.39
C ALA A 732 -5.46 9.44 -21.53
N LEU A 733 -4.65 9.62 -22.57
CA LEU A 733 -4.41 8.68 -23.66
C LEU A 733 -3.23 7.78 -23.29
N ALA A 734 -3.44 6.46 -23.22
CA ALA A 734 -2.42 5.48 -22.89
C ALA A 734 -1.93 4.71 -24.13
N VAL A 735 -0.61 4.63 -24.29
CA VAL A 735 0.07 3.95 -25.41
C VAL A 735 1.18 3.01 -24.92
N THR A 736 2.01 2.46 -25.81
CA THR A 736 3.11 1.54 -25.48
C THR A 736 4.48 2.04 -25.94
N GLY A 737 5.54 1.59 -25.26
CA GLY A 737 6.94 1.97 -25.50
C GLY A 737 7.79 0.98 -26.31
N TYR A 738 7.18 -0.05 -26.93
CA TYR A 738 7.89 -1.25 -27.41
C TYR A 738 9.01 -1.00 -28.44
N PHE A 739 10.06 -1.82 -28.31
CA PHE A 739 11.06 -2.09 -29.35
C PHE A 739 11.44 -3.58 -29.34
N SER A 740 11.36 -4.24 -30.49
CA SER A 740 11.46 -5.73 -30.57
C SER A 740 12.00 -6.27 -31.90
N GLU A 741 12.60 -5.42 -32.73
CA GLU A 741 13.03 -5.71 -34.10
C GLU A 741 13.98 -6.92 -34.17
N VAL A 742 14.84 -7.06 -33.15
CA VAL A 742 15.82 -8.16 -33.02
C VAL A 742 15.16 -9.53 -32.96
N SER A 743 13.94 -9.67 -32.42
CA SER A 743 13.22 -10.95 -32.35
C SER A 743 12.54 -11.36 -33.67
N SER A 744 12.34 -10.43 -34.61
CA SER A 744 11.56 -10.66 -35.83
C SER A 744 12.13 -11.77 -36.75
N ASP A 745 11.26 -12.40 -37.55
CA ASP A 745 11.64 -13.46 -38.50
C ASP A 745 12.67 -12.98 -39.55
N GLU A 746 12.64 -11.69 -39.88
CA GLU A 746 13.58 -11.05 -40.80
C GLU A 746 15.03 -11.09 -40.30
N PHE A 747 15.24 -11.15 -38.98
CA PHE A 747 16.57 -11.15 -38.33
C PHE A 747 17.13 -12.55 -38.04
N THR A 748 16.38 -13.63 -38.30
CA THR A 748 16.74 -15.00 -37.92
C THR A 748 18.13 -15.45 -38.42
N GLU A 749 18.49 -15.17 -39.67
CA GLU A 749 19.82 -15.54 -40.22
C GLU A 749 20.96 -14.65 -39.68
N LEU A 750 20.67 -13.40 -39.30
CA LEU A 750 21.62 -12.49 -38.67
C LEU A 750 21.88 -12.86 -37.19
N ARG A 751 20.82 -13.12 -36.40
CA ARG A 751 20.92 -13.67 -35.03
C ARG A 751 21.76 -14.95 -35.01
N SER A 752 21.48 -15.87 -35.93
CA SER A 752 22.21 -17.14 -36.06
C SER A 752 23.71 -16.94 -36.28
N ALA A 753 24.10 -15.93 -37.06
CA ALA A 753 25.50 -15.58 -37.28
C ALA A 753 26.15 -14.93 -36.03
N TRP A 754 25.42 -14.07 -35.32
CA TRP A 754 25.88 -13.46 -34.06
C TRP A 754 26.07 -14.50 -32.95
N TYR A 755 25.14 -15.46 -32.78
CA TYR A 755 25.31 -16.55 -31.82
C TYR A 755 26.59 -17.36 -32.10
N ALA A 756 26.78 -17.80 -33.35
CA ALA A 756 27.96 -18.57 -33.74
C ALA A 756 29.28 -17.78 -33.55
N GLN A 757 29.27 -16.47 -33.79
CA GLN A 757 30.41 -15.60 -33.55
C GLN A 757 30.67 -15.38 -32.04
N SER A 758 29.61 -15.33 -31.22
CA SER A 758 29.68 -15.19 -29.77
C SER A 758 30.22 -16.46 -29.10
N GLU A 759 29.74 -17.64 -29.51
CA GLU A 759 30.31 -18.93 -29.06
C GLU A 759 31.79 -19.08 -29.45
N ALA A 760 32.18 -18.64 -30.66
CA ALA A 760 33.58 -18.69 -31.09
C ALA A 760 34.48 -17.79 -30.24
N LEU A 761 34.06 -16.56 -29.94
CA LEU A 761 34.81 -15.63 -29.09
C LEU A 761 34.96 -16.14 -27.65
N PHE A 762 33.92 -16.76 -27.11
CA PHE A 762 33.97 -17.41 -25.80
C PHE A 762 34.91 -18.63 -25.79
N ALA A 763 34.85 -19.48 -26.83
CA ALA A 763 35.75 -20.62 -26.99
C ALA A 763 37.23 -20.22 -27.18
N GLU A 764 37.49 -19.03 -27.73
CA GLU A 764 38.83 -18.44 -27.81
C GLU A 764 39.26 -17.69 -26.51
N GLY A 765 38.35 -17.53 -25.55
CA GLY A 765 38.60 -16.82 -24.28
C GLY A 765 38.68 -15.29 -24.44
N VAL A 766 37.97 -14.72 -25.41
CA VAL A 766 37.90 -13.29 -25.70
C VAL A 766 36.78 -12.59 -24.92
N THR A 767 35.68 -13.31 -24.66
CA THR A 767 34.57 -12.86 -23.80
C THR A 767 34.51 -13.69 -22.51
N GLU A 768 33.95 -13.11 -21.44
CA GLU A 768 33.81 -13.80 -20.15
C GLU A 768 32.59 -14.73 -20.12
N THR A 769 31.57 -14.45 -20.93
CA THR A 769 30.40 -15.32 -21.15
C THR A 769 30.21 -15.62 -22.64
N LYS A 770 29.44 -16.66 -22.96
CA LYS A 770 29.03 -16.95 -24.35
C LYS A 770 28.04 -15.93 -24.92
N TYR A 771 27.36 -15.15 -24.07
CA TYR A 771 26.33 -14.18 -24.46
C TYR A 771 26.90 -12.80 -24.82
N GLN A 772 28.01 -12.40 -24.20
CA GLN A 772 28.52 -11.01 -24.19
C GLN A 772 28.67 -10.34 -25.57
N TYR A 773 29.07 -11.07 -26.62
CA TYR A 773 29.17 -10.48 -27.97
C TYR A 773 27.79 -10.33 -28.64
N PHE A 774 26.90 -11.32 -28.50
CA PHE A 774 25.52 -11.20 -29.00
C PHE A 774 24.77 -10.04 -28.33
N VAL A 775 24.80 -9.96 -27.00
CA VAL A 775 24.12 -8.92 -26.21
C VAL A 775 24.51 -7.53 -26.70
N LYS A 776 25.82 -7.26 -26.73
CA LYS A 776 26.35 -6.00 -27.26
C LYS A 776 25.93 -5.76 -28.70
N ARG A 777 25.99 -6.77 -29.57
CA ARG A 777 25.71 -6.58 -31.00
C ARG A 777 24.24 -6.30 -31.29
N ALA A 778 23.34 -6.91 -30.53
CA ALA A 778 21.91 -6.62 -30.57
C ALA A 778 21.62 -5.19 -30.07
N ALA A 779 22.20 -4.78 -28.93
CA ALA A 779 22.05 -3.42 -28.41
C ALA A 779 22.66 -2.35 -29.33
N ASP A 780 23.85 -2.60 -29.91
CA ASP A 780 24.48 -1.74 -30.93
C ASP A 780 23.53 -1.55 -32.14
N TYR A 781 22.78 -2.59 -32.55
CA TYR A 781 21.77 -2.49 -33.61
C TYR A 781 20.54 -1.69 -33.17
N LEU A 782 19.91 -2.02 -32.04
CA LEU A 782 18.72 -1.30 -31.55
C LEU A 782 18.97 0.21 -31.45
N ALA A 783 20.11 0.60 -30.86
CA ALA A 783 20.51 2.00 -30.71
C ALA A 783 20.75 2.75 -32.04
N ASN A 784 21.19 2.08 -33.11
CA ASN A 784 21.72 2.73 -34.33
C ASN A 784 21.08 2.27 -35.65
N GLY A 785 20.07 1.39 -35.61
CA GLY A 785 19.40 0.82 -36.78
C GLY A 785 20.37 0.12 -37.74
N LEU A 786 20.03 0.09 -39.04
CA LEU A 786 20.90 -0.51 -40.07
C LEU A 786 22.31 0.11 -40.13
N SER A 787 22.52 1.32 -39.62
CA SER A 787 23.83 1.97 -39.60
C SER A 787 24.85 1.28 -38.67
N ALA A 788 24.37 0.44 -37.75
CA ALA A 788 25.20 -0.42 -36.91
C ALA A 788 25.92 -1.53 -37.71
N LEU A 789 25.38 -1.93 -38.87
CA LEU A 789 25.65 -3.23 -39.52
C LEU A 789 26.65 -3.11 -40.68
N ASP A 790 27.49 -4.14 -40.85
CA ASP A 790 28.41 -4.22 -41.99
C ASP A 790 27.75 -4.82 -43.26
N SER A 791 28.42 -4.72 -44.41
CA SER A 791 27.89 -5.18 -45.71
C SER A 791 27.63 -6.69 -45.82
N THR A 792 28.12 -7.47 -44.86
CA THR A 792 27.91 -8.92 -44.70
C THR A 792 26.68 -9.18 -43.85
N GLU A 793 26.54 -8.46 -42.72
CA GLU A 793 25.38 -8.54 -41.83
C GLU A 793 24.10 -8.05 -42.52
N LEU A 794 24.19 -6.93 -43.25
CA LEU A 794 23.10 -6.40 -44.10
C LEU A 794 22.67 -7.39 -45.20
N ALA A 795 23.50 -8.37 -45.55
CA ALA A 795 23.17 -9.42 -46.52
C ALA A 795 22.53 -10.67 -45.89
N LEU A 796 22.37 -10.70 -44.56
CA LEU A 796 21.68 -11.76 -43.80
C LEU A 796 20.25 -11.39 -43.37
N ILE A 797 19.88 -10.11 -43.43
CA ILE A 797 18.50 -9.66 -43.16
C ILE A 797 17.58 -10.11 -44.30
N ARG A 798 16.43 -10.72 -43.99
CA ARG A 798 15.43 -11.07 -45.00
C ARG A 798 14.80 -9.81 -45.56
N THR A 799 14.73 -9.72 -46.89
CA THR A 799 14.00 -8.65 -47.58
C THR A 799 12.53 -9.01 -47.77
N HIS A 800 11.70 -7.97 -47.87
CA HIS A 800 10.25 -8.07 -48.04
C HIS A 800 9.86 -8.41 -49.50
N ASP A 801 8.56 -8.41 -49.80
CA ASP A 801 7.94 -8.87 -51.08
C ASP A 801 8.22 -7.98 -52.33
N ASN A 802 9.38 -7.32 -52.33
CA ASN A 802 9.98 -6.45 -53.35
C ASN A 802 11.51 -6.62 -53.47
N GLY A 803 12.19 -7.21 -52.47
CA GLY A 803 13.65 -7.25 -52.36
C GLY A 803 14.28 -6.06 -51.62
N GLU A 804 13.50 -5.29 -50.87
CA GLU A 804 13.95 -4.17 -50.03
C GLU A 804 13.76 -4.52 -48.53
N ILE A 805 14.41 -3.79 -47.62
CA ILE A 805 14.20 -3.96 -46.17
C ILE A 805 12.91 -3.18 -45.80
N HIS A 806 12.14 -3.66 -44.82
CA HIS A 806 10.95 -2.94 -44.37
C HIS A 806 11.35 -1.67 -43.59
N PRO A 807 10.80 -0.47 -43.90
CA PRO A 807 11.25 0.81 -43.32
C PRO A 807 11.35 0.84 -41.78
N ARG A 808 10.49 0.11 -41.07
CA ARG A 808 10.56 -0.06 -39.59
C ARG A 808 11.93 -0.47 -39.05
N PHE A 809 12.77 -1.12 -39.87
CA PHE A 809 14.10 -1.57 -39.49
C PHE A 809 15.22 -0.60 -39.88
N GLU A 810 14.92 0.40 -40.73
CA GLU A 810 15.89 1.39 -41.22
C GLU A 810 16.20 2.47 -40.18
N ASP A 811 15.17 2.93 -39.46
CA ASP A 811 15.30 3.92 -38.39
C ASP A 811 15.91 3.33 -37.11
N PRO A 812 16.73 4.09 -36.36
CA PRO A 812 17.19 3.71 -35.02
C PRO A 812 16.07 3.89 -33.98
N LEU A 813 16.21 3.24 -32.82
CA LEU A 813 15.24 3.28 -31.71
C LEU A 813 14.72 4.70 -31.43
N GLU A 814 15.59 5.70 -31.26
CA GLU A 814 15.16 7.07 -30.95
C GLU A 814 14.35 7.72 -32.09
N GLY A 815 14.67 7.43 -33.36
CA GLY A 815 13.90 7.96 -34.49
C GLY A 815 12.49 7.38 -34.55
N TYR A 816 12.39 6.06 -34.33
CA TYR A 816 11.12 5.33 -34.28
C TYR A 816 10.24 5.77 -33.11
N LEU A 817 10.79 5.81 -31.88
CA LEU A 817 10.04 6.19 -30.68
C LEU A 817 9.51 7.62 -30.78
N ARG A 818 10.38 8.61 -31.09
CA ARG A 818 9.96 10.02 -31.23
C ARG A 818 8.85 10.19 -32.25
N GLY A 819 8.98 9.54 -33.41
CA GLY A 819 8.00 9.62 -34.49
C GLY A 819 6.60 9.17 -34.09
N ASN A 820 6.50 8.15 -33.23
CA ASN A 820 5.22 7.65 -32.73
C ASN A 820 4.72 8.44 -31.50
N PHE A 821 5.60 8.77 -30.54
CA PHE A 821 5.20 9.51 -29.34
C PHE A 821 4.71 10.93 -29.67
N ALA A 822 5.43 11.67 -30.53
CA ALA A 822 5.00 13.01 -30.96
C ALA A 822 3.63 13.00 -31.68
N ALA A 823 3.35 11.96 -32.47
CA ALA A 823 2.07 11.80 -33.17
C ALA A 823 0.92 11.43 -32.22
N ASN A 824 1.17 10.63 -31.18
CA ASN A 824 0.18 10.38 -30.13
C ASN A 824 0.01 11.61 -29.21
N LYS A 825 1.06 12.42 -28.98
CA LYS A 825 0.95 13.67 -28.23
C LYS A 825 0.11 14.71 -28.98
N GLU A 826 0.30 14.88 -30.30
CA GLU A 826 -0.55 15.73 -31.14
C GLU A 826 -2.03 15.31 -31.06
N MET A 827 -2.31 14.01 -30.95
CA MET A 827 -3.67 13.47 -30.80
C MET A 827 -4.25 13.70 -29.39
N ALA A 828 -3.44 13.50 -28.34
CA ALA A 828 -3.84 13.79 -26.95
C ALA A 828 -4.13 15.30 -26.75
N ASP A 829 -3.24 16.19 -27.23
CA ASP A 829 -3.42 17.65 -27.20
C ASP A 829 -4.66 18.11 -27.98
N ALA A 830 -5.01 17.42 -29.08
CA ALA A 830 -6.22 17.73 -29.85
C ALA A 830 -7.52 17.39 -29.11
N TRP A 831 -7.46 16.44 -28.16
CA TRP A 831 -8.59 16.01 -27.33
C TRP A 831 -8.58 16.62 -25.91
N GLY A 832 -7.50 17.29 -25.51
CA GLY A 832 -7.32 17.81 -24.15
C GLY A 832 -6.98 16.73 -23.12
N LEU A 833 -6.33 15.65 -23.57
CA LEU A 833 -5.88 14.54 -22.72
C LEU A 833 -4.38 14.64 -22.45
N GLU A 834 -3.94 14.08 -21.31
CA GLU A 834 -2.53 13.78 -21.08
C GLU A 834 -2.07 12.56 -21.89
N LEU A 835 -0.75 12.35 -21.99
CA LEU A 835 -0.16 11.18 -22.67
C LEU A 835 0.62 10.32 -21.66
N ILE A 836 0.22 9.06 -21.49
CA ILE A 836 0.87 8.08 -20.62
C ILE A 836 1.20 6.79 -21.37
N GLN A 837 2.03 5.93 -20.78
CA GLN A 837 2.20 4.54 -21.22
C GLN A 837 1.45 3.59 -20.30
N TYR A 838 0.76 2.59 -20.86
CA TYR A 838 0.30 1.42 -20.13
C TYR A 838 1.30 0.26 -20.15
N GLU A 839 2.29 0.31 -21.05
CA GLU A 839 3.33 -0.72 -21.18
C GLU A 839 4.61 -0.14 -21.79
N ALA A 840 5.78 -0.35 -21.17
CA ALA A 840 7.00 0.39 -21.47
C ALA A 840 8.28 -0.44 -21.27
N ASP A 841 8.39 -1.54 -22.02
CA ASP A 841 9.49 -2.50 -21.98
C ASP A 841 10.07 -2.82 -23.38
N SER A 842 10.98 -3.80 -23.43
CA SER A 842 11.41 -4.43 -24.68
C SER A 842 10.70 -5.78 -24.90
N HIS A 843 9.73 -5.79 -25.83
CA HIS A 843 9.00 -6.98 -26.35
C HIS A 843 9.89 -8.00 -27.12
N ILE A 844 11.17 -8.07 -26.76
CA ILE A 844 12.19 -8.98 -27.28
C ILE A 844 11.99 -10.35 -26.61
N SER A 845 11.24 -11.23 -27.28
CA SER A 845 11.05 -12.62 -26.84
C SER A 845 11.62 -13.64 -27.84
N ALA A 846 11.83 -14.87 -27.37
CA ALA A 846 11.95 -16.04 -28.23
C ALA A 846 10.57 -16.46 -28.78
N PRO A 847 10.50 -17.29 -29.83
CA PRO A 847 9.22 -17.78 -30.38
C PRO A 847 8.40 -18.64 -29.41
N ASP A 848 9.04 -19.32 -28.46
CA ASP A 848 8.41 -20.12 -27.41
C ASP A 848 9.39 -20.35 -26.22
N ARG A 849 8.87 -20.69 -25.02
CA ARG A 849 9.68 -20.90 -23.80
C ARG A 849 10.65 -22.09 -23.88
N ASN A 850 10.42 -23.07 -24.77
CA ASN A 850 11.28 -24.24 -24.95
C ASN A 850 12.27 -24.07 -26.12
N SER A 851 12.33 -22.89 -26.73
CA SER A 851 13.27 -22.57 -27.81
C SER A 851 14.72 -22.77 -27.37
N PRO A 852 15.59 -23.39 -28.19
CA PRO A 852 17.02 -23.53 -27.90
C PRO A 852 17.75 -22.18 -27.82
N ASP A 853 17.11 -21.11 -28.29
CA ASP A 853 17.64 -19.74 -28.27
C ASP A 853 17.21 -18.95 -27.02
N ALA A 854 16.26 -19.44 -26.20
CA ALA A 854 15.60 -18.68 -25.13
C ALA A 854 16.59 -17.96 -24.17
N GLU A 855 17.60 -18.71 -23.70
CA GLU A 855 18.75 -18.24 -22.93
C GLU A 855 19.46 -17.00 -23.49
N TRP A 856 19.51 -16.82 -24.82
CA TRP A 856 20.15 -15.66 -25.44
C TRP A 856 19.29 -14.40 -25.34
N TYR A 857 17.96 -14.54 -25.45
CA TYR A 857 17.02 -13.43 -25.27
C TYR A 857 16.98 -12.99 -23.81
N LYS A 858 16.95 -13.94 -22.86
CA LYS A 858 17.10 -13.65 -21.43
C LYS A 858 18.38 -12.87 -21.11
N ALA A 859 19.52 -13.36 -21.60
CA ALA A 859 20.82 -12.70 -21.41
C ALA A 859 20.94 -11.32 -22.09
N LEU A 860 20.11 -11.03 -23.09
CA LEU A 860 19.96 -9.69 -23.65
C LEU A 860 19.08 -8.83 -22.74
N ASN A 861 17.87 -9.27 -22.41
CA ASN A 861 16.90 -8.48 -21.66
C ASN A 861 17.39 -8.10 -20.26
N GLN A 862 18.10 -9.01 -19.57
CA GLN A 862 18.73 -8.74 -18.26
C GLN A 862 20.09 -8.02 -18.36
N SER A 863 20.45 -7.41 -19.49
CA SER A 863 21.75 -6.74 -19.67
C SER A 863 21.74 -5.26 -19.27
N ALA A 864 22.91 -4.75 -18.88
CA ALA A 864 23.12 -3.33 -18.60
C ALA A 864 22.95 -2.47 -19.87
N GLU A 865 23.22 -3.06 -21.05
CA GLU A 865 22.93 -2.45 -22.35
C GLU A 865 21.42 -2.29 -22.60
N MET A 866 20.58 -3.26 -22.21
CA MET A 866 19.12 -3.13 -22.32
C MET A 866 18.54 -2.16 -21.29
N GLY A 867 19.04 -2.17 -20.05
CA GLY A 867 18.65 -1.16 -19.05
C GLY A 867 18.93 0.28 -19.50
N GLN A 868 20.00 0.51 -20.28
CA GLN A 868 20.25 1.82 -20.92
C GLN A 868 19.23 2.16 -22.03
N LEU A 869 18.76 1.17 -22.79
CA LEU A 869 17.79 1.37 -23.87
C LEU A 869 16.37 1.61 -23.33
N THR A 870 15.94 0.89 -22.29
CA THR A 870 14.65 1.14 -21.62
C THR A 870 14.63 2.49 -20.90
N THR A 871 15.69 2.82 -20.16
CA THR A 871 15.89 4.16 -19.58
C THR A 871 15.79 5.24 -20.65
N ARG A 872 16.46 5.07 -21.79
CA ARG A 872 16.42 6.05 -22.89
C ARG A 872 15.05 6.14 -23.55
N MET A 873 14.29 5.05 -23.63
CA MET A 873 12.89 5.07 -24.11
C MET A 873 12.00 5.90 -23.19
N ALA A 874 12.14 5.76 -21.87
CA ALA A 874 11.42 6.57 -20.88
C ALA A 874 11.80 8.07 -20.94
N GLU A 875 13.09 8.39 -21.10
CA GLU A 875 13.55 9.75 -21.39
C GLU A 875 12.91 10.32 -22.67
N ILE A 876 12.91 9.57 -23.77
CA ILE A 876 12.33 10.01 -25.05
C ILE A 876 10.82 10.24 -24.92
N PHE A 877 10.10 9.38 -24.19
CA PHE A 877 8.67 9.55 -23.94
C PHE A 877 8.38 10.89 -23.24
N ARG A 878 9.17 11.25 -22.22
CA ARG A 878 9.07 12.55 -21.54
C ARG A 878 9.54 13.73 -22.37
N GLU A 879 10.58 13.58 -23.19
CA GLU A 879 11.04 14.62 -24.11
C GLU A 879 9.98 15.00 -25.16
N GLU A 880 9.16 14.05 -25.61
CA GLU A 880 8.01 14.29 -26.51
C GLU A 880 6.70 14.64 -25.76
N GLY A 881 6.76 14.86 -24.44
CA GLY A 881 5.65 15.38 -23.62
C GLY A 881 4.72 14.34 -22.99
N GLY A 882 5.12 13.06 -22.95
CA GLY A 882 4.46 12.06 -22.11
C GLY A 882 4.84 12.20 -20.63
N ILE A 883 3.94 11.83 -19.71
CA ILE A 883 4.08 12.20 -18.28
C ILE A 883 4.32 11.02 -17.32
N LEU A 884 3.79 9.83 -17.64
CA LEU A 884 3.90 8.61 -16.82
C LEU A 884 4.29 7.41 -17.68
N VAL A 885 5.28 6.64 -17.21
CA VAL A 885 5.86 5.45 -17.87
C VAL A 885 5.54 4.24 -17.01
N ASN A 886 4.89 3.21 -17.57
CA ASN A 886 4.53 1.98 -16.86
C ASN A 886 5.38 0.79 -17.31
N ASP A 887 6.26 0.28 -16.45
CA ASP A 887 6.94 -1.00 -16.68
C ASP A 887 5.91 -2.15 -16.72
N PHE A 888 6.11 -3.15 -17.56
CA PHE A 888 5.08 -4.17 -17.83
C PHE A 888 4.81 -5.07 -16.61
N GLY A 889 5.86 -5.46 -15.88
CA GLY A 889 5.76 -6.47 -14.83
C GLY A 889 6.87 -6.35 -13.79
N ASN A 890 6.55 -6.46 -12.51
CA ASN A 890 7.55 -6.42 -11.45
C ASN A 890 8.33 -7.74 -11.29
N VAL A 891 7.65 -8.90 -11.31
CA VAL A 891 8.27 -10.22 -11.05
C VAL A 891 7.61 -11.34 -11.87
N ASP A 892 8.28 -11.85 -12.90
CA ASP A 892 7.83 -13.03 -13.67
C ASP A 892 8.99 -13.73 -14.40
N ASP A 893 8.75 -14.94 -14.91
CA ASP A 893 9.74 -15.80 -15.59
C ASP A 893 10.30 -15.14 -16.88
N THR A 894 11.54 -14.65 -16.82
CA THR A 894 12.22 -14.04 -17.98
C THR A 894 12.87 -15.06 -18.93
N SER A 895 12.65 -16.38 -18.74
CA SER A 895 13.31 -17.47 -19.50
C SER A 895 13.37 -17.27 -21.01
N SER A 896 12.35 -16.63 -21.60
CA SER A 896 12.23 -16.44 -23.04
C SER A 896 11.79 -15.02 -23.46
N GLY A 897 11.81 -14.03 -22.58
CA GLY A 897 11.29 -12.68 -22.85
C GLY A 897 11.33 -11.78 -21.61
N LEU A 898 11.09 -10.48 -21.74
CA LEU A 898 11.03 -9.56 -20.60
C LEU A 898 9.58 -9.47 -20.10
N TRP A 899 9.17 -10.44 -19.28
CA TRP A 899 7.80 -10.49 -18.72
C TRP A 899 7.70 -9.94 -17.29
N GLY A 900 8.85 -9.67 -16.68
CA GLY A 900 9.00 -8.79 -15.53
C GLY A 900 10.46 -8.35 -15.40
N THR A 901 10.73 -7.27 -14.67
CA THR A 901 12.10 -6.77 -14.46
C THR A 901 12.93 -7.65 -13.51
N ARG A 902 12.31 -8.60 -12.80
CA ARG A 902 12.93 -9.56 -11.86
C ARG A 902 12.39 -10.98 -12.08
N ASP A 903 13.24 -12.01 -11.99
CA ASP A 903 12.82 -13.43 -12.10
C ASP A 903 12.19 -14.01 -10.81
N TYR A 904 12.47 -13.37 -9.67
CA TYR A 904 12.11 -13.77 -8.31
C TYR A 904 12.26 -12.54 -7.39
N LEU A 905 11.67 -12.55 -6.20
CA LEU A 905 11.55 -11.38 -5.32
C LEU A 905 12.90 -10.73 -4.98
N ALA A 906 13.94 -11.55 -4.84
CA ALA A 906 15.30 -11.13 -4.49
C ALA A 906 16.27 -11.04 -5.71
N ASP A 907 15.76 -10.91 -6.93
CA ASP A 907 16.58 -10.86 -8.15
C ASP A 907 17.15 -9.46 -8.41
N GLU A 908 18.35 -9.19 -7.88
CA GLU A 908 19.14 -8.01 -8.25
C GLU A 908 19.79 -8.21 -9.64
N ASN A 909 19.28 -7.52 -10.66
CA ASN A 909 19.81 -7.62 -12.02
C ASN A 909 20.02 -6.23 -12.70
N PRO A 910 20.79 -6.15 -13.80
CA PRO A 910 21.11 -4.87 -14.45
C PRO A 910 19.95 -4.06 -15.04
N ILE A 911 18.77 -4.67 -15.29
CA ILE A 911 17.62 -3.96 -15.85
C ILE A 911 16.70 -3.41 -14.76
N SER A 912 16.39 -4.20 -13.72
CA SER A 912 15.73 -3.71 -12.51
C SER A 912 16.49 -2.54 -11.89
N ALA A 913 17.79 -2.69 -11.65
CA ALA A 913 18.64 -1.62 -11.11
C ALA A 913 18.73 -0.36 -12.00
N ALA A 914 18.38 -0.44 -13.30
CA ALA A 914 18.30 0.73 -14.19
C ALA A 914 16.95 1.44 -14.05
N TYR A 915 15.85 0.70 -14.00
CA TYR A 915 14.51 1.25 -13.72
C TYR A 915 14.44 1.85 -12.30
N ASP A 916 14.93 1.14 -11.28
CA ASP A 916 15.01 1.63 -9.89
C ASP A 916 15.79 2.97 -9.81
N HIS A 917 16.93 3.05 -10.51
CA HIS A 917 17.73 4.27 -10.56
C HIS A 917 17.03 5.42 -11.29
N TYR A 918 16.33 5.15 -12.39
CA TYR A 918 15.55 6.15 -13.11
C TYR A 918 14.38 6.65 -12.27
N ASN A 919 13.66 5.73 -11.61
CA ASN A 919 12.55 6.02 -10.70
C ASN A 919 12.98 6.96 -9.56
N ALA A 920 14.17 6.74 -8.99
CA ALA A 920 14.73 7.52 -7.90
C ALA A 920 15.49 8.81 -8.31
N THR A 921 15.66 9.11 -9.60
CA THR A 921 16.48 10.27 -10.04
C THR A 921 15.93 11.12 -11.18
N ALA A 922 14.98 10.61 -11.96
CA ALA A 922 14.24 11.44 -12.90
C ALA A 922 13.18 12.25 -12.13
N ALA A 923 13.24 13.58 -12.20
CA ALA A 923 12.22 14.43 -11.61
C ALA A 923 10.85 14.11 -12.20
N ALA A 924 9.82 14.02 -11.35
CA ALA A 924 8.48 13.77 -11.81
C ALA A 924 7.96 14.82 -12.80
N THR A 925 6.96 14.45 -13.58
CA THR A 925 6.36 15.36 -14.57
C THR A 925 4.89 15.03 -14.79
N TYR A 926 4.13 14.65 -13.76
CA TYR A 926 2.79 14.04 -13.90
C TYR A 926 1.67 14.98 -14.43
N GLY A 927 1.98 16.14 -15.02
CA GLY A 927 1.01 17.00 -15.70
C GLY A 927 -0.18 17.40 -14.82
N SER A 928 -1.39 17.33 -15.37
CA SER A 928 -2.65 17.47 -14.62
C SER A 928 -3.05 16.21 -13.83
N LEU A 929 -2.22 15.17 -13.81
CA LEU A 929 -2.38 14.02 -12.90
C LEU A 929 -1.63 14.26 -11.57
N ASN A 930 -0.83 15.33 -11.45
CA ASN A 930 -0.37 15.84 -10.15
C ASN A 930 -1.25 17.01 -9.71
N ASN A 931 -2.19 16.72 -8.83
CA ASN A 931 -3.03 17.74 -8.22
C ASN A 931 -2.35 18.39 -7.02
N ASP A 932 -3.03 19.31 -6.33
CA ASP A 932 -2.56 19.97 -5.10
C ASP A 932 -2.57 18.99 -3.89
N ARG A 933 -2.01 17.79 -4.06
CA ARG A 933 -1.91 16.72 -3.04
C ARG A 933 -0.69 16.89 -2.11
N PRO A 934 -0.68 16.26 -0.93
CA PRO A 934 0.44 16.38 0.03
C PRO A 934 1.78 15.90 -0.53
N GLU A 935 2.89 16.50 -0.07
CA GLU A 935 4.26 16.11 -0.47
C GLU A 935 4.63 14.69 0.00
N ASP A 936 3.88 14.11 0.94
CA ASP A 936 4.03 12.77 1.50
C ASP A 936 3.04 11.74 0.92
N ALA A 937 2.26 12.09 -0.11
CA ALA A 937 1.26 11.17 -0.70
C ALA A 937 1.86 9.83 -1.19
N PHE A 938 3.16 9.81 -1.52
CA PHE A 938 3.91 8.65 -1.99
C PHE A 938 4.83 8.00 -0.94
N LEU A 939 4.69 8.35 0.34
CA LEU A 939 5.44 7.73 1.41
C LEU A 939 4.66 6.58 2.05
N GLN A 940 5.34 5.45 2.23
CA GLN A 940 4.84 4.24 2.88
C GLN A 940 5.19 4.19 4.38
N GLY A 941 4.54 3.30 5.12
CA GLY A 941 4.81 3.06 6.54
C GLY A 941 6.07 2.23 6.81
N LEU A 942 6.31 1.98 8.10
CA LEU A 942 7.39 1.17 8.63
C LEU A 942 6.91 -0.24 9.00
N THR A 943 7.77 -1.24 8.81
CA THR A 943 7.69 -2.50 9.56
C THR A 943 8.80 -2.49 10.61
N LEU A 944 8.43 -2.44 11.88
CA LEU A 944 9.36 -2.47 13.02
C LEU A 944 9.23 -3.79 13.79
N THR A 945 10.36 -4.25 14.33
CA THR A 945 10.41 -5.44 15.19
C THR A 945 11.36 -5.17 16.34
N GLY A 946 10.87 -5.32 17.58
CA GLY A 946 11.67 -5.20 18.80
C GLY A 946 12.49 -6.47 19.10
N THR A 947 12.75 -6.72 20.38
CA THR A 947 13.73 -7.73 20.82
C THR A 947 13.18 -8.66 21.93
N ASP A 948 14.07 -9.40 22.60
CA ASP A 948 13.75 -10.20 23.80
C ASP A 948 13.74 -9.32 25.10
N GLN A 949 13.40 -8.03 24.99
CA GLN A 949 13.42 -7.03 26.06
C GLN A 949 12.34 -5.96 25.81
N GLY A 950 11.91 -5.28 26.88
CA GLY A 950 11.05 -4.10 26.80
C GLY A 950 11.60 -3.01 25.87
N ASP A 951 10.99 -2.86 24.70
CA ASP A 951 11.37 -1.89 23.66
C ASP A 951 10.33 -0.76 23.52
N VAL A 952 10.71 0.32 22.83
CA VAL A 952 9.81 1.44 22.50
C VAL A 952 9.74 1.58 20.98
N LEU A 953 8.57 1.27 20.42
CA LEU A 953 8.30 1.35 18.98
C LEU A 953 7.47 2.60 18.68
N VAL A 954 7.92 3.43 17.75
CA VAL A 954 7.23 4.64 17.30
C VAL A 954 7.08 4.59 15.79
N GLY A 955 5.85 4.82 15.34
CA GLY A 955 5.43 4.68 13.97
C GLY A 955 5.55 5.94 13.10
N THR A 956 4.58 6.08 12.20
CA THR A 956 4.46 7.09 11.15
C THR A 956 3.00 7.56 11.02
N ALA A 957 2.76 8.56 10.17
CA ALA A 957 1.40 8.93 9.74
C ALA A 957 0.81 7.99 8.65
N LYS A 958 1.42 6.82 8.40
CA LYS A 958 1.05 5.83 7.38
C LYS A 958 0.79 4.47 8.05
N ARG A 959 0.20 3.52 7.32
CA ARG A 959 -0.02 2.14 7.81
C ARG A 959 1.30 1.48 8.17
N ASP A 960 1.54 1.27 9.46
CA ASP A 960 2.71 0.57 9.97
C ASP A 960 2.40 -0.89 10.34
N TYR A 961 3.46 -1.69 10.51
CA TYR A 961 3.42 -2.99 11.19
C TYR A 961 4.43 -2.98 12.36
N LEU A 962 3.91 -2.90 13.59
CA LEU A 962 4.70 -2.72 14.81
C LEU A 962 4.65 -3.99 15.66
N LEU A 963 5.77 -4.71 15.70
CA LEU A 963 5.90 -6.02 16.34
C LEU A 963 6.83 -5.89 17.57
N GLY A 964 6.29 -5.92 18.79
CA GLY A 964 7.08 -5.79 20.03
C GLY A 964 8.11 -6.90 20.17
N GLY A 965 7.65 -8.15 20.21
CA GLY A 965 8.46 -9.35 20.24
C GLY A 965 8.25 -10.13 21.53
N ALA A 966 9.15 -9.94 22.51
CA ALA A 966 9.01 -10.55 23.83
C ALA A 966 9.61 -9.64 24.91
N GLY A 967 8.76 -8.99 25.71
CA GLY A 967 9.24 -7.97 26.62
C GLY A 967 8.18 -7.39 27.54
N ALA A 968 8.03 -6.08 27.42
CA ALA A 968 7.05 -5.23 28.10
C ALA A 968 7.11 -3.92 27.33
N ASP A 969 6.42 -3.92 26.18
CA ASP A 969 6.75 -3.03 25.07
C ASP A 969 5.78 -1.84 25.00
N LEU A 970 6.32 -0.65 24.72
CA LEU A 970 5.54 0.56 24.49
C LEU A 970 5.45 0.84 23.00
N ILE A 971 4.25 0.75 22.45
CA ILE A 971 3.99 0.91 21.02
C ILE A 971 3.16 2.16 20.80
N VAL A 972 3.65 3.02 19.90
CA VAL A 972 3.00 4.28 19.50
C VAL A 972 2.88 4.26 17.99
N GLY A 973 1.72 3.84 17.48
CA GLY A 973 1.44 3.80 16.03
C GLY A 973 1.22 5.21 15.48
N GLY A 974 0.01 5.71 15.70
CA GLY A 974 -0.45 7.03 15.30
C GLY A 974 -1.98 7.07 15.32
N LEU A 975 -2.57 7.86 14.42
CA LEU A 975 -3.98 7.73 14.02
C LEU A 975 -4.11 7.07 12.64
N SER A 976 -3.19 6.15 12.36
CA SER A 976 -3.07 5.33 11.15
C SER A 976 -3.68 3.94 11.37
N PRO A 977 -4.07 3.21 10.30
CA PRO A 977 -4.74 1.92 10.41
C PRO A 977 -3.77 0.75 10.62
N ASP A 978 -2.86 0.88 11.60
CA ASP A 978 -1.67 0.04 11.77
C ASP A 978 -1.99 -1.42 12.14
N GLY A 979 -1.06 -2.33 11.84
CA GLY A 979 -1.05 -3.67 12.43
C GLY A 979 -0.09 -3.74 13.62
N ILE A 980 -0.60 -4.02 14.82
CA ILE A 980 0.18 -4.05 16.06
C ILE A 980 0.12 -5.45 16.68
N ASN A 981 1.29 -6.00 17.03
CA ASN A 981 1.43 -7.24 17.79
C ASN A 981 2.42 -6.99 18.94
N GLY A 982 1.99 -7.03 20.19
CA GLY A 982 2.88 -6.89 21.36
C GLY A 982 3.81 -8.10 21.45
N GLY A 983 3.26 -9.24 21.88
CA GLY A 983 3.91 -10.55 21.70
C GLY A 983 3.92 -11.41 22.97
N GLU A 984 5.10 -11.91 23.37
CA GLU A 984 5.28 -12.57 24.68
C GLU A 984 5.68 -11.55 25.76
N GLY A 985 4.74 -10.72 26.23
CA GLY A 985 5.06 -9.62 27.15
C GLY A 985 3.99 -9.22 28.16
N THR A 986 3.86 -7.92 28.34
CA THR A 986 2.78 -7.23 29.05
C THR A 986 2.77 -5.85 28.43
N ASP A 987 2.10 -5.73 27.30
CA ASP A 987 2.45 -4.74 26.28
C ASP A 987 1.39 -3.64 26.20
N MET A 988 1.81 -2.42 25.85
CA MET A 988 0.97 -1.21 25.94
C MET A 988 1.00 -0.40 24.65
N VAL A 989 -0.18 -0.18 24.07
CA VAL A 989 -0.37 0.77 22.97
C VAL A 989 -0.81 2.12 23.53
N LEU A 990 -0.15 3.19 23.11
CA LEU A 990 -0.51 4.57 23.45
C LEU A 990 -1.10 5.27 22.22
N PHE A 991 -2.34 5.73 22.34
CA PHE A 991 -3.02 6.55 21.35
C PHE A 991 -3.04 8.02 21.76
N ASP A 992 -3.01 8.90 20.75
CA ASP A 992 -3.26 10.32 20.94
C ASP A 992 -4.76 10.60 21.18
N GLY A 993 -5.09 11.73 21.81
CA GLY A 993 -6.48 12.12 22.07
C GLY A 993 -7.16 11.45 23.28
N TRP A 994 -8.50 11.44 23.27
CA TRP A 994 -9.35 11.06 24.42
C TRP A 994 -9.99 9.68 24.26
N ALA A 995 -9.96 8.87 25.32
CA ALA A 995 -10.50 7.50 25.36
C ALA A 995 -12.02 7.32 25.07
N GLU A 996 -12.76 8.41 24.85
CA GLU A 996 -14.19 8.42 24.49
C GLU A 996 -14.46 8.87 23.04
N ASP A 997 -13.43 9.35 22.32
CA ASP A 997 -13.49 9.62 20.88
C ASP A 997 -13.14 8.36 20.04
N PHE A 998 -12.69 7.28 20.69
CA PHE A 998 -12.36 6.00 20.06
C PHE A 998 -13.52 5.00 20.10
N ASP A 999 -13.80 4.41 18.94
CA ASP A 999 -14.60 3.21 18.78
C ASP A 999 -13.74 1.94 18.91
N PHE A 1000 -14.37 0.85 19.34
CA PHE A 1000 -13.70 -0.44 19.56
C PHE A 1000 -14.53 -1.60 19.03
N ALA A 1001 -13.88 -2.55 18.36
CA ALA A 1001 -14.49 -3.78 17.88
C ALA A 1001 -13.51 -4.97 17.98
N VAL A 1002 -13.99 -6.18 17.69
CA VAL A 1002 -13.12 -7.36 17.52
C VAL A 1002 -13.40 -7.93 16.14
N ASP A 1003 -12.35 -8.18 15.36
CA ASP A 1003 -12.47 -8.73 14.02
C ASP A 1003 -12.81 -10.23 14.02
N GLN A 1004 -12.89 -10.83 12.83
CA GLN A 1004 -13.22 -12.24 12.67
C GLN A 1004 -12.06 -13.21 13.00
N ASP A 1005 -10.84 -12.71 13.17
CA ASP A 1005 -9.66 -13.50 13.57
C ASP A 1005 -9.40 -13.44 15.08
N GLY A 1006 -9.91 -12.41 15.75
CA GLY A 1006 -9.76 -12.15 17.18
C GLY A 1006 -8.91 -10.91 17.50
N ARG A 1007 -8.52 -10.11 16.50
CA ARG A 1007 -7.80 -8.85 16.69
C ARG A 1007 -8.74 -7.81 17.29
N LEU A 1008 -8.23 -6.99 18.20
CA LEU A 1008 -8.91 -5.83 18.74
C LEU A 1008 -8.73 -4.66 17.78
N LEU A 1009 -9.83 -4.18 17.21
CA LEU A 1009 -9.86 -2.96 16.40
C LEU A 1009 -10.02 -1.75 17.33
N VAL A 1010 -9.13 -0.77 17.22
CA VAL A 1010 -9.15 0.48 17.98
C VAL A 1010 -9.02 1.64 17.00
N GLY A 1011 -9.95 2.61 17.02
CA GLY A 1011 -9.94 3.64 15.99
C GLY A 1011 -10.80 4.87 16.29
N ALA A 1012 -10.50 5.95 15.59
CA ALA A 1012 -11.22 7.23 15.63
C ALA A 1012 -11.52 7.71 14.21
N ASP A 1013 -12.59 8.48 14.02
CA ASP A 1013 -13.06 9.00 12.72
C ASP A 1013 -13.16 7.97 11.55
N GLY A 1014 -13.27 6.68 11.89
CA GLY A 1014 -13.37 5.56 10.93
C GLY A 1014 -12.05 4.87 10.58
N VAL A 1015 -10.90 5.37 11.07
CA VAL A 1015 -9.59 4.74 10.88
C VAL A 1015 -9.28 3.84 12.08
N PHE A 1016 -9.02 2.55 11.85
CA PHE A 1016 -8.80 1.54 12.89
C PHE A 1016 -7.45 0.84 12.78
N ALA A 1017 -6.68 0.86 13.87
CA ALA A 1017 -5.54 -0.02 14.09
C ALA A 1017 -6.01 -1.42 14.56
N GLN A 1018 -5.24 -2.44 14.21
CA GLN A 1018 -5.50 -3.85 14.49
C GLN A 1018 -4.51 -4.37 15.53
N LEU A 1019 -4.96 -4.65 16.75
CA LEU A 1019 -4.12 -5.05 17.87
C LEU A 1019 -4.28 -6.56 18.17
N VAL A 1020 -3.16 -7.26 18.33
CA VAL A 1020 -3.10 -8.64 18.86
C VAL A 1020 -2.00 -8.73 19.93
N ASN A 1021 -2.15 -9.62 20.91
CA ASN A 1021 -1.19 -9.80 22.01
C ASN A 1021 -0.78 -8.47 22.70
N VAL A 1022 -1.77 -7.67 23.10
CA VAL A 1022 -1.61 -6.40 23.83
C VAL A 1022 -2.48 -6.47 25.09
N GLU A 1023 -1.90 -6.18 26.25
CA GLU A 1023 -2.61 -6.20 27.55
C GLU A 1023 -3.24 -4.85 27.89
N LEU A 1024 -2.62 -3.74 27.48
CA LEU A 1024 -2.95 -2.39 27.91
C LEU A 1024 -3.15 -1.45 26.71
N ILE A 1025 -4.16 -0.59 26.81
CA ILE A 1025 -4.33 0.56 25.91
C ILE A 1025 -4.40 1.83 26.76
N ALA A 1026 -3.67 2.86 26.36
CA ALA A 1026 -3.62 4.15 27.02
C ALA A 1026 -3.98 5.30 26.08
N PHE A 1027 -4.56 6.37 26.64
CA PHE A 1027 -5.04 7.54 25.88
C PHE A 1027 -4.44 8.84 26.44
N ALA A 1028 -3.87 9.66 25.57
CA ALA A 1028 -3.04 10.80 25.92
C ALA A 1028 -3.73 11.86 26.80
N ASP A 1029 -4.88 12.35 26.34
CA ASP A 1029 -5.53 13.52 26.93
C ASP A 1029 -6.39 13.20 28.15
N SER A 1030 -6.99 12.00 28.17
CA SER A 1030 -7.78 11.54 29.32
C SER A 1030 -6.91 10.94 30.43
N GLY A 1031 -5.72 10.44 30.11
CA GLY A 1031 -4.85 9.69 31.02
C GLY A 1031 -5.39 8.30 31.39
N GLU A 1032 -6.44 7.83 30.73
CA GLU A 1032 -7.15 6.57 31.01
C GLU A 1032 -6.35 5.34 30.54
N ILE A 1033 -6.43 4.22 31.26
CA ILE A 1033 -5.75 2.97 30.92
C ILE A 1033 -6.72 1.79 30.94
N ARG A 1034 -6.98 1.19 29.78
CA ARG A 1034 -7.88 0.04 29.64
C ARG A 1034 -7.10 -1.26 29.58
N MET A 1035 -7.47 -2.23 30.43
CA MET A 1035 -6.98 -3.61 30.31
C MET A 1035 -7.82 -4.38 29.27
N VAL A 1036 -7.17 -4.86 28.21
CA VAL A 1036 -7.79 -5.57 27.08
C VAL A 1036 -8.51 -6.85 27.51
N SER A 1037 -8.07 -7.48 28.60
CA SER A 1037 -8.61 -8.73 29.14
C SER A 1037 -9.91 -8.60 29.94
N ASP A 1038 -10.26 -7.40 30.43
CA ASP A 1038 -11.35 -7.22 31.42
C ASP A 1038 -12.41 -6.18 31.00
N TRP A 1039 -12.10 -5.20 30.14
CA TRP A 1039 -13.02 -4.16 29.62
C TRP A 1039 -13.81 -3.35 30.66
N THR A 1040 -13.50 -3.49 31.95
CA THR A 1040 -14.35 -3.03 33.06
C THR A 1040 -13.57 -2.59 34.31
N GLY A 1041 -12.25 -2.42 34.22
CA GLY A 1041 -11.41 -2.07 35.36
C GLY A 1041 -10.12 -1.34 35.01
N GLU A 1042 -9.87 -0.24 35.74
CA GLU A 1042 -8.60 0.49 35.80
C GLU A 1042 -7.51 -0.32 36.52
N PRO A 1043 -6.23 -0.24 36.10
CA PRO A 1043 -5.12 -0.85 36.82
C PRO A 1043 -4.93 -0.21 38.22
N ALA A 1044 -4.90 -1.04 39.27
CA ALA A 1044 -5.14 -0.59 40.64
C ALA A 1044 -3.93 0.09 41.34
N GLY A 1045 -3.57 1.30 40.91
CA GLY A 1045 -2.74 2.23 41.70
C GLY A 1045 -1.41 2.67 41.06
N ALA A 1046 -1.20 2.41 39.77
CA ALA A 1046 -0.19 3.09 38.95
C ALA A 1046 -0.83 4.27 38.20
N THR A 1047 -0.05 5.29 37.85
CA THR A 1047 -0.47 6.32 36.88
C THR A 1047 0.14 6.04 35.51
N LEU A 1048 -0.48 6.54 34.44
CA LEU A 1048 0.01 6.36 33.07
C LEU A 1048 1.48 6.81 32.91
N ASP A 1049 1.84 7.96 33.50
CA ASP A 1049 3.23 8.43 33.58
C ASP A 1049 4.19 7.44 34.24
N THR A 1050 3.79 6.80 35.34
CA THR A 1050 4.66 5.79 35.99
C THR A 1050 4.79 4.52 35.15
N LEU A 1051 3.74 4.15 34.41
CA LEU A 1051 3.78 3.00 33.51
C LEU A 1051 4.68 3.29 32.32
N ILE A 1052 4.45 4.37 31.57
CA ILE A 1052 5.29 4.76 30.42
C ILE A 1052 6.77 4.86 30.82
N ALA A 1053 7.08 5.41 32.01
CA ALA A 1053 8.45 5.49 32.50
C ALA A 1053 9.07 4.14 32.90
N ASP A 1054 8.27 3.13 33.28
CA ASP A 1054 8.74 1.77 33.57
C ASP A 1054 8.84 0.92 32.30
N PHE A 1055 7.88 1.02 31.38
CA PHE A 1055 7.91 0.46 30.03
C PHE A 1055 9.16 0.91 29.27
N ALA A 1056 9.38 2.22 29.12
CA ALA A 1056 10.55 2.79 28.46
C ALA A 1056 11.89 2.57 29.20
N ALA A 1057 11.86 1.94 30.37
CA ALA A 1057 13.03 1.49 31.12
C ALA A 1057 13.25 -0.05 31.06
N GLY A 1058 12.35 -0.80 30.42
CA GLY A 1058 12.34 -2.28 30.42
C GLY A 1058 12.10 -2.88 31.80
N ASN A 1059 11.37 -2.19 32.68
CA ASN A 1059 11.04 -2.67 34.02
C ASN A 1059 9.83 -3.64 33.97
N PRO A 1060 9.79 -4.71 34.79
CA PRO A 1060 8.68 -5.65 34.79
C PRO A 1060 7.40 -5.02 35.33
N VAL A 1061 6.38 -4.88 34.47
CA VAL A 1061 5.15 -4.14 34.76
C VAL A 1061 4.06 -5.00 35.42
N ALA A 1062 3.91 -6.28 35.03
CA ALA A 1062 2.86 -7.18 35.52
C ALA A 1062 2.78 -7.30 37.05
N ASP A 1063 3.93 -7.33 37.73
CA ASP A 1063 4.06 -7.37 39.20
C ASP A 1063 3.46 -6.13 39.89
N GLN A 1064 3.36 -5.00 39.19
CA GLN A 1064 2.79 -3.74 39.70
C GLN A 1064 1.27 -3.67 39.51
N LEU A 1065 0.78 -4.17 38.38
CA LEU A 1065 -0.64 -4.15 38.02
C LEU A 1065 -1.44 -5.32 38.61
N GLY A 1066 -0.76 -6.39 39.03
CA GLY A 1066 -1.38 -7.58 39.61
C GLY A 1066 -1.92 -8.58 38.59
N LEU A 1067 -1.40 -8.54 37.36
CA LEU A 1067 -1.77 -9.41 36.23
C LEU A 1067 -1.19 -10.82 36.42
N PHE A 1068 -1.95 -11.74 37.03
CA PHE A 1068 -1.58 -13.15 37.28
C PHE A 1068 -2.78 -14.11 37.43
#